data_AF-A0A932PEH1-F1
#
_entry.id   AF-A0A932PEH1-F1
#
_cell.length_a   1.000
_cell.length_b   1.000
_cell.length_c   1.000
_cell.angle_alpha   90.00
_cell.angle_beta   90.00
_cell.angle_gamma   90.00
#
_symmetry.space_group_name_H-M   'P 1'
#
loop_
_entity.id
_entity.type
_entity.pdbx_description
1 polymer ?
#
loop_
_entity_poly.entity_id
_entity_poly.type
_entity_poly.pdbx_seq_one_letter_code
_entity_poly.pdbx_strand_id
1 'polypeptide(L)'
;MICTDARGQRRAASLEKIEVEEAGPLCARLAVAGRLGKGTGLRFTGSLCFYAGSGLVRVELTAQNPRRARHPDGYWDLGDPGSELLRDLSLEVGTAAPGDRRVHWLEQTDGAAQTTRGDWLEIYQDSSGGEEWQSRNHVNREGRVPHQFCGYRVRTQDAETLGDRASPVVCVAWEGAYVGCALEEFWQKFPSALEVRGSQLIVRFWPRRFDDLHELQAGEHNTRVVWLEFGRADVAPYQRLAWVHNPPAVSVDPAWVAASGAIPFLPSPGATLRPAFAEMLREAVEGEQSFFAKREAIDEYGWRNFGDMWADHEQTYSDDPLPVISHYNNQYDLLYGLLVQWLLSGDRCWWQLADPLARHVMDIDIYHTDRDKPAYNGGLFWHTAHYHDVDRCTHRCMSTTMRGKRQPAAGGGPANEHNYGSGLLLYYYLTGCARARDTVVGLADWVIAMDDGRRHVLGVVSDQPTGDASRTTVPQYHGPGRGAGNSINALLDGWMARGSQQYLDKAVELIRRTIHPRDNVEAHDLDNAELRWSYTVYLQALVRFLELTRARVELSAVHAYVRESLLAYARWMADHEKFYLDEPERLEFPTETWAAQELRKGTVLWMAAMYAAPEERRRFRIRGQEILDRAWNSLMSFDSHRYTRPLALVLQQGYIETCLTSDIPESATAAEHADETECVAAPQEFVAQKEHLHQMLGSPARLAGAIPCAVRPSRWANVLQQTWSIELLRRWIDALR
;
A
#
# COMPACT_ATOMS: atom_id res chain seq x y z
N MET A 1 21.07 -17.95 -2.95
CA MET A 1 21.11 -16.49 -2.73
C MET A 1 22.34 -16.13 -1.91
N ILE A 2 23.00 -15.04 -2.29
CA ILE A 2 24.24 -14.52 -1.69
C ILE A 2 24.01 -13.05 -1.36
N CYS A 3 24.47 -12.60 -0.20
CA CYS A 3 24.58 -11.18 0.13
C CYS A 3 26.05 -10.81 0.39
N THR A 4 26.43 -9.57 0.09
CA THR A 4 27.74 -9.01 0.46
C THR A 4 27.50 -7.78 1.31
N ASP A 5 28.02 -7.79 2.54
CA ASP A 5 27.84 -6.67 3.47
C ASP A 5 28.71 -5.45 3.10
N ALA A 6 28.50 -4.33 3.79
CA ALA A 6 29.27 -3.10 3.60
C ALA A 6 30.80 -3.28 3.69
N ARG A 7 31.27 -4.26 4.47
CA ARG A 7 32.70 -4.59 4.65
C ARG A 7 33.24 -5.50 3.54
N GLY A 8 32.40 -5.88 2.58
CA GLY A 8 32.77 -6.77 1.49
C GLY A 8 32.75 -8.25 1.86
N GLN A 9 32.20 -8.62 3.02
CA GLN A 9 32.11 -10.03 3.40
C GLN A 9 30.91 -10.68 2.69
N ARG A 10 31.20 -11.69 1.89
CA ARG A 10 30.23 -12.47 1.15
C ARG A 10 29.64 -13.55 2.05
N ARG A 11 28.31 -13.63 2.13
CA ARG A 11 27.59 -14.58 2.98
C ARG A 11 26.51 -15.28 2.16
N ALA A 12 26.46 -16.61 2.27
CA ALA A 12 25.38 -17.38 1.68
C ALA A 12 24.13 -17.33 2.56
N ALA A 13 22.95 -17.29 1.93
CA ALA A 13 21.69 -17.42 2.64
C ALA A 13 21.59 -18.80 3.31
N SER A 14 21.09 -18.82 4.55
CA SER A 14 20.81 -20.06 5.28
C SER A 14 19.32 -20.33 5.21
N LEU A 15 18.95 -21.43 4.55
CA LEU A 15 17.57 -21.88 4.44
C LEU A 15 17.16 -22.52 5.77
N GLU A 16 16.11 -22.00 6.39
CA GLU A 16 15.59 -22.48 7.68
C GLU A 16 14.33 -23.32 7.50
N LYS A 17 13.56 -23.06 6.44
CA LYS A 17 12.24 -23.65 6.21
C LYS A 17 11.98 -23.86 4.72
N ILE A 18 11.43 -25.02 4.38
CA ILE A 18 10.87 -25.35 3.07
C ILE A 18 9.53 -26.04 3.31
N GLU A 19 8.46 -25.57 2.66
CA GLU A 19 7.14 -26.18 2.73
C GLU A 19 6.52 -26.27 1.34
N VAL A 20 5.77 -27.34 1.09
CA VAL A 20 4.93 -27.42 -0.11
C VAL A 20 3.67 -26.61 0.17
N GLU A 21 3.52 -25.46 -0.50
CA GLU A 21 2.29 -24.64 -0.40
C GLU A 21 1.18 -25.20 -1.27
N GLU A 22 1.54 -25.69 -2.47
CA GLU A 22 0.60 -26.20 -3.45
C GLU A 22 1.22 -27.36 -4.21
N ALA A 23 0.46 -28.43 -4.42
CA ALA A 23 0.83 -29.55 -5.27
C ALA A 23 -0.37 -29.93 -6.13
N GLY A 24 -0.53 -29.19 -7.22
CA GLY A 24 -1.62 -29.34 -8.18
C GLY A 24 -1.21 -30.06 -9.47
N PRO A 25 -2.17 -30.37 -10.35
CA PRO A 25 -1.89 -31.01 -11.64
C PRO A 25 -1.18 -30.09 -12.64
N LEU A 26 -1.27 -28.77 -12.47
CA LEU A 26 -0.67 -27.77 -13.37
C LEU A 26 0.65 -27.21 -12.84
N CYS A 27 0.78 -27.07 -11.52
CA CYS A 27 1.99 -26.56 -10.90
C CYS A 27 2.20 -27.11 -9.48
N ALA A 28 3.44 -27.03 -9.02
CA ALA A 28 3.81 -27.24 -7.62
C ALA A 28 4.55 -26.01 -7.10
N ARG A 29 4.17 -25.52 -5.92
CA ARG A 29 4.76 -24.34 -5.28
C ARG A 29 5.41 -24.73 -3.95
N LEU A 30 6.67 -24.32 -3.79
CA LEU A 30 7.42 -24.48 -2.55
C LEU A 30 7.64 -23.10 -1.90
N ALA A 31 7.17 -22.92 -0.67
CA ALA A 31 7.59 -21.79 0.17
C ALA A 31 8.97 -22.04 0.74
N VAL A 32 9.79 -21.00 0.76
CA VAL A 32 11.11 -20.99 1.38
C VAL A 32 11.27 -19.81 2.31
N ALA A 33 11.94 -20.01 3.44
CA ALA A 33 12.29 -18.93 4.34
C ALA A 33 13.62 -19.18 5.05
N GLY A 34 14.31 -18.11 5.42
CA GLY A 34 15.57 -18.21 6.16
C GLY A 34 16.23 -16.87 6.44
N ARG A 35 17.56 -16.90 6.57
CA ARG A 35 18.40 -15.74 6.88
C ARG A 35 19.32 -15.36 5.73
N LEU A 36 19.51 -14.07 5.51
CA LEU A 36 20.44 -13.52 4.51
C LEU A 36 21.86 -13.40 5.07
N GLY A 37 22.53 -14.54 5.25
CA GLY A 37 23.88 -14.61 5.79
C GLY A 37 23.94 -14.65 7.32
N LYS A 38 24.86 -15.44 7.88
CA LYS A 38 25.08 -15.51 9.34
C LYS A 38 25.55 -14.16 9.88
N GLY A 39 25.04 -13.72 11.03
CA GLY A 39 25.38 -12.44 11.65
C GLY A 39 24.79 -11.17 11.01
N THR A 40 23.97 -11.28 9.95
CA THR A 40 23.14 -10.16 9.49
C THR A 40 21.81 -10.16 10.25
N GLY A 41 21.15 -9.00 10.38
CA GLY A 41 19.79 -8.93 10.92
C GLY A 41 18.71 -9.30 9.91
N LEU A 42 19.08 -9.68 8.69
CA LEU A 42 18.21 -9.76 7.53
C LEU A 42 17.63 -11.16 7.35
N ARG A 43 16.36 -11.20 6.94
CA ARG A 43 15.64 -12.43 6.60
C ARG A 43 15.32 -12.48 5.11
N PHE A 44 14.95 -13.66 4.64
CA PHE A 44 14.28 -13.78 3.37
C PHE A 44 13.10 -14.75 3.46
N THR A 45 12.11 -14.48 2.63
CA THR A 45 11.03 -15.41 2.27
C THR A 45 10.97 -15.52 0.75
N GLY A 46 10.27 -16.52 0.24
CA GLY A 46 10.09 -16.66 -1.20
C GLY A 46 9.27 -17.88 -1.57
N SER A 47 9.00 -18.00 -2.87
CA SER A 47 8.35 -19.18 -3.45
C SER A 47 9.04 -19.64 -4.72
N LEU A 48 9.12 -20.96 -4.91
CA LEU A 48 9.54 -21.60 -6.15
C LEU A 48 8.32 -22.29 -6.76
N CYS A 49 7.90 -21.86 -7.95
CA CYS A 49 6.77 -22.45 -8.67
C CYS A 49 7.28 -23.22 -9.89
N PHE A 50 6.94 -24.51 -9.97
CA PHE A 50 7.29 -25.42 -11.06
C PHE A 50 6.03 -25.75 -11.86
N TYR A 51 6.13 -25.78 -13.20
CA TYR A 51 4.98 -25.96 -14.09
C TYR A 51 5.02 -27.33 -14.79
N ALA A 52 3.88 -28.01 -14.87
CA ALA A 52 3.76 -29.32 -15.48
C ALA A 52 4.14 -29.30 -16.97
N GLY A 53 4.90 -30.31 -17.42
CA GLY A 53 5.32 -30.44 -18.82
C GLY A 53 6.31 -29.38 -19.31
N SER A 54 6.86 -28.56 -18.41
CA SER A 54 7.77 -27.46 -18.72
C SER A 54 9.04 -27.52 -17.88
N GLY A 55 10.13 -26.95 -18.42
CA GLY A 55 11.36 -26.68 -17.66
C GLY A 55 11.35 -25.34 -16.92
N LEU A 56 10.21 -24.64 -16.95
CA LEU A 56 10.03 -23.31 -16.40
C LEU A 56 9.90 -23.33 -14.87
N VAL A 57 10.62 -22.42 -14.23
CA VAL A 57 10.58 -22.19 -12.78
C VAL A 57 10.45 -20.70 -12.50
N ARG A 58 9.41 -20.31 -11.77
CA ARG A 58 9.27 -18.95 -11.21
C ARG A 58 9.86 -18.92 -9.82
N VAL A 59 10.81 -18.03 -9.57
CA VAL A 59 11.49 -17.86 -8.28
C VAL A 59 11.22 -16.46 -7.75
N GLU A 60 10.34 -16.34 -6.78
CA GLU A 60 10.07 -15.08 -6.08
C GLU A 60 10.84 -15.07 -4.76
N LEU A 61 11.60 -14.00 -4.52
CA LEU A 61 12.39 -13.84 -3.29
C LEU A 61 12.17 -12.43 -2.72
N THR A 62 11.87 -12.37 -1.43
CA THR A 62 11.72 -11.13 -0.66
C THR A 62 12.86 -11.03 0.35
N ALA A 63 13.70 -10.01 0.24
CA ALA A 63 14.64 -9.61 1.28
C ALA A 63 13.91 -8.78 2.34
N GLN A 64 14.21 -8.99 3.62
CA GLN A 64 13.45 -8.39 4.73
C GLN A 64 14.35 -7.83 5.81
N ASN A 65 14.10 -6.59 6.23
CA ASN A 65 14.71 -6.00 7.42
C ASN A 65 13.70 -5.90 8.58
N PRO A 66 13.63 -6.89 9.49
CA PRO A 66 12.64 -6.91 10.58
C PRO A 66 12.97 -5.95 11.74
N ARG A 67 14.06 -5.17 11.65
CA ARG A 67 14.45 -4.22 12.69
C ARG A 67 13.43 -3.08 12.77
N ARG A 68 13.45 -2.37 13.90
CA ARG A 68 12.80 -1.05 14.01
C ARG A 68 13.76 0.07 13.65
N ALA A 69 13.24 1.14 13.07
CA ALA A 69 13.92 2.43 12.97
C ALA A 69 13.99 3.10 14.34
N ARG A 70 14.86 4.11 14.49
CA ARG A 70 14.90 4.94 15.72
C ARG A 70 13.99 6.15 15.65
N HIS A 71 13.84 6.72 14.46
CA HIS A 71 12.95 7.85 14.12
C HIS A 71 12.81 8.93 15.21
N PRO A 72 13.91 9.55 15.67
CA PRO A 72 13.84 10.62 16.66
C PRO A 72 12.94 11.76 16.16
N ASP A 73 12.00 12.20 17.00
CA ASP A 73 10.98 13.21 16.68
C ASP A 73 10.08 12.86 15.47
N GLY A 74 10.04 11.59 15.04
CA GLY A 74 9.21 11.11 13.93
C GLY A 74 9.78 11.41 12.54
N TYR A 75 11.10 11.50 12.41
CA TYR A 75 11.80 11.62 11.12
C TYR A 75 12.39 10.29 10.68
N TRP A 76 12.27 9.95 9.40
CA TRP A 76 12.53 8.60 8.88
C TRP A 76 13.55 8.60 7.74
N ASP A 77 14.54 9.49 7.83
CA ASP A 77 15.62 9.61 6.85
C ASP A 77 16.41 8.29 6.66
N LEU A 78 16.91 8.09 5.45
CA LEU A 78 17.99 7.17 5.15
C LEU A 78 19.21 7.46 6.04
N GLY A 79 19.96 6.41 6.37
CA GLY A 79 21.04 6.42 7.36
C GLY A 79 20.60 6.07 8.77
N ASP A 80 19.35 5.65 9.00
CA ASP A 80 18.88 5.21 10.32
C ASP A 80 19.71 4.01 10.84
N PRO A 81 20.06 3.96 12.15
CA PRO A 81 20.82 2.84 12.71
C PRO A 81 20.13 1.47 12.69
N GLY A 82 18.84 1.41 12.32
CA GLY A 82 18.07 0.20 12.05
C GLY A 82 18.22 -0.32 10.61
N SER A 83 18.70 0.50 9.68
CA SER A 83 18.96 0.11 8.29
C SER A 83 20.08 -0.92 8.18
N GLU A 84 20.08 -1.68 7.07
CA GLU A 84 21.16 -2.56 6.68
C GLU A 84 21.75 -2.12 5.34
N LEU A 85 23.08 -2.03 5.29
CA LEU A 85 23.82 -1.59 4.11
C LEU A 85 24.49 -2.79 3.42
N LEU A 86 24.14 -3.00 2.15
CA LEU A 86 24.61 -4.11 1.35
C LEU A 86 25.34 -3.62 0.11
N ARG A 87 26.45 -4.27 -0.20
CA ARG A 87 27.15 -4.07 -1.47
C ARG A 87 26.51 -4.90 -2.59
N ASP A 88 25.98 -6.08 -2.26
CA ASP A 88 25.42 -6.99 -3.25
C ASP A 88 24.31 -7.85 -2.65
N LEU A 89 23.24 -8.08 -3.42
CA LEU A 89 22.28 -9.15 -3.19
C LEU A 89 22.01 -9.85 -4.52
N SER A 90 22.26 -11.16 -4.56
CA SER A 90 22.18 -11.92 -5.80
C SER A 90 21.66 -13.35 -5.63
N LEU A 91 21.00 -13.84 -6.68
CA LEU A 91 20.72 -15.25 -6.90
C LEU A 91 21.77 -15.81 -7.85
N GLU A 92 22.56 -16.77 -7.37
CA GLU A 92 23.57 -17.46 -8.18
C GLU A 92 23.09 -18.87 -8.51
N VAL A 93 23.03 -19.19 -9.80
CA VAL A 93 22.66 -20.49 -10.34
C VAL A 93 23.90 -21.12 -10.94
N GLY A 94 24.40 -22.17 -10.29
CA GLY A 94 25.50 -22.97 -10.83
C GLY A 94 24.97 -23.88 -11.92
N THR A 95 25.48 -23.73 -13.14
CA THR A 95 25.25 -24.68 -14.23
C THR A 95 26.34 -25.75 -14.13
N ALA A 96 25.99 -27.01 -13.94
CA ALA A 96 26.94 -28.12 -14.12
C ALA A 96 27.13 -28.34 -15.62
N ALA A 97 27.77 -27.36 -16.29
CA ALA A 97 27.92 -27.27 -17.73
C ALA A 97 29.33 -27.70 -18.15
N PRO A 98 29.58 -29.01 -18.41
CA PRO A 98 30.83 -29.47 -19.00
C PRO A 98 30.97 -28.99 -20.45
N GLY A 99 32.22 -28.87 -20.92
CA GLY A 99 32.51 -28.65 -22.35
C GLY A 99 32.49 -27.20 -22.83
N ASP A 100 32.32 -27.03 -24.15
CA ASP A 100 32.24 -25.73 -24.85
C ASP A 100 30.89 -25.04 -24.57
N ARG A 101 30.95 -23.79 -24.11
CA ARG A 101 29.78 -23.03 -23.67
C ARG A 101 29.48 -21.91 -24.64
N ARG A 102 28.19 -21.63 -24.82
CA ARG A 102 27.73 -20.44 -25.54
C ARG A 102 26.77 -19.65 -24.67
N VAL A 103 26.99 -18.35 -24.64
CA VAL A 103 26.08 -17.40 -24.01
C VAL A 103 25.29 -16.72 -25.10
N HIS A 104 23.98 -16.83 -25.01
CA HIS A 104 23.02 -16.14 -25.86
C HIS A 104 22.29 -15.10 -25.02
N TRP A 105 22.06 -13.91 -25.57
CA TRP A 105 21.23 -12.93 -24.88
C TRP A 105 20.41 -12.06 -25.82
N LEU A 106 19.33 -11.54 -25.27
CA LEU A 106 18.55 -10.42 -25.80
C LEU A 106 18.80 -9.23 -24.87
N GLU A 107 18.98 -8.05 -25.44
CA GLU A 107 19.01 -6.79 -24.66
C GLU A 107 17.61 -6.20 -24.53
N GLN A 108 16.77 -6.39 -25.55
CA GLN A 108 15.37 -5.97 -25.62
C GLN A 108 14.51 -7.11 -26.19
N THR A 109 13.23 -7.13 -25.86
CA THR A 109 12.29 -8.20 -26.20
C THR A 109 12.14 -8.45 -27.71
N ASP A 110 12.24 -7.39 -28.51
CA ASP A 110 12.16 -7.36 -29.97
C ASP A 110 13.52 -7.22 -30.66
N GLY A 111 14.61 -7.21 -29.88
CA GLY A 111 15.97 -7.04 -30.37
C GLY A 111 16.56 -8.28 -31.04
N ALA A 112 17.69 -8.08 -31.73
CA ALA A 112 18.45 -9.19 -32.31
C ALA A 112 19.19 -9.99 -31.22
N ALA A 113 19.07 -11.31 -31.28
CA ALA A 113 19.80 -12.20 -30.39
C ALA A 113 21.31 -12.12 -30.63
N GLN A 114 22.05 -11.90 -29.55
CA GLN A 114 23.49 -11.87 -29.54
C GLN A 114 24.05 -13.21 -29.03
N THR A 115 25.29 -13.52 -29.41
CA THR A 115 25.94 -14.77 -29.00
C THR A 115 27.44 -14.56 -28.82
N THR A 116 28.00 -15.22 -27.82
CA THR A 116 29.45 -15.30 -27.63
C THR A 116 29.87 -16.70 -27.17
N ARG A 117 31.09 -17.10 -27.54
CA ARG A 117 31.77 -18.31 -27.04
C ARG A 117 32.53 -18.06 -25.74
N GLY A 118 32.46 -16.83 -25.21
CA GLY A 118 33.11 -16.44 -23.97
C GLY A 118 32.34 -16.87 -22.72
N ASP A 119 33.09 -17.06 -21.65
CA ASP A 119 32.59 -17.41 -20.32
C ASP A 119 32.16 -16.19 -19.49
N TRP A 120 32.10 -15.01 -20.11
CA TRP A 120 31.83 -13.75 -19.41
C TRP A 120 30.86 -12.85 -20.17
N LEU A 121 29.77 -12.49 -19.49
CA LEU A 121 28.78 -11.49 -19.91
C LEU A 121 28.36 -10.70 -18.67
N GLU A 122 28.18 -9.39 -18.80
CA GLU A 122 27.49 -8.56 -17.83
C GLU A 122 26.51 -7.64 -18.57
N ILE A 123 25.22 -7.72 -18.24
CA ILE A 123 24.22 -6.72 -18.59
C ILE A 123 23.88 -5.99 -17.30
N TYR A 124 24.19 -4.70 -17.21
CA TYR A 124 24.02 -3.88 -16.00
C TYR A 124 23.19 -2.65 -16.32
N GLN A 125 21.99 -2.57 -15.76
CA GLN A 125 21.19 -1.34 -15.72
C GLN A 125 21.59 -0.54 -14.49
N ASP A 126 22.06 0.69 -14.71
CA ASP A 126 22.50 1.59 -13.64
C ASP A 126 21.39 2.54 -13.21
N SER A 127 20.64 3.11 -14.15
CA SER A 127 19.56 4.09 -13.94
C SER A 127 18.31 3.76 -14.77
N SER A 128 17.27 4.61 -14.75
CA SER A 128 16.02 4.36 -15.48
C SER A 128 16.15 4.41 -17.01
N GLY A 129 17.20 5.05 -17.53
CA GLY A 129 17.34 5.33 -18.96
C GLY A 129 16.41 6.43 -19.50
N GLY A 130 15.65 7.12 -18.64
CA GLY A 130 14.81 8.26 -19.02
C GLY A 130 15.56 9.60 -19.01
N GLU A 131 14.90 10.67 -19.41
CA GLU A 131 15.47 12.03 -19.38
C GLU A 131 15.85 12.46 -17.94
N GLU A 132 15.02 12.08 -16.96
CA GLU A 132 15.17 12.41 -15.54
C GLU A 132 15.96 11.37 -14.73
N TRP A 133 16.82 10.56 -15.36
CA TRP A 133 17.57 9.48 -14.68
C TRP A 133 18.47 9.94 -13.51
N GLN A 134 18.80 11.24 -13.44
CA GLN A 134 19.53 11.87 -12.31
C GLN A 134 18.59 12.56 -11.30
N SER A 135 17.31 12.21 -11.31
CA SER A 135 16.30 12.79 -10.44
C SER A 135 16.72 12.76 -8.96
N ARG A 136 16.31 13.80 -8.22
CA ARG A 136 16.48 13.87 -6.76
C ARG A 136 15.69 12.77 -6.03
N ASN A 137 14.84 12.02 -6.74
CA ASN A 137 14.15 10.85 -6.23
C ASN A 137 15.09 9.71 -5.79
N HIS A 138 16.34 9.75 -6.27
CA HIS A 138 17.35 8.72 -6.04
C HIS A 138 18.41 9.13 -5.02
N VAL A 139 18.17 10.18 -4.23
CA VAL A 139 19.13 10.60 -3.20
C VAL A 139 19.37 9.49 -2.17
N ASN A 140 20.63 9.27 -1.82
CA ASN A 140 21.01 8.35 -0.77
C ASN A 140 21.04 9.05 0.62
N ARG A 141 21.45 8.32 1.66
CA ARG A 141 21.64 8.84 3.03
C ARG A 141 22.58 10.06 3.14
N GLU A 142 23.46 10.26 2.17
CA GLU A 142 24.42 11.38 2.09
C GLU A 142 23.85 12.57 1.28
N GLY A 143 22.64 12.46 0.72
CA GLY A 143 22.01 13.51 -0.09
C GLY A 143 22.56 13.58 -1.52
N ARG A 144 23.17 12.51 -2.04
CA ARG A 144 23.69 12.44 -3.42
C ARG A 144 22.94 11.40 -4.23
N VAL A 145 22.82 11.63 -5.55
CA VAL A 145 22.31 10.65 -6.52
C VAL A 145 23.49 9.77 -6.98
N PRO A 146 23.48 8.45 -6.69
CA PRO A 146 24.62 7.56 -6.91
C PRO A 146 24.70 6.94 -8.33
N HIS A 147 23.74 7.21 -9.20
CA HIS A 147 23.74 6.68 -10.58
C HIS A 147 24.85 7.33 -11.41
N GLN A 148 25.61 6.51 -12.14
CA GLN A 148 26.81 6.89 -12.88
C GLN A 148 26.55 7.18 -14.36
N PHE A 149 25.55 6.54 -14.98
CA PHE A 149 25.24 6.73 -16.40
C PHE A 149 23.75 6.49 -16.70
N CYS A 150 23.27 7.09 -17.79
CA CYS A 150 21.92 6.89 -18.29
C CYS A 150 21.78 5.47 -18.87
N GLY A 151 20.85 4.69 -18.32
CA GLY A 151 20.43 3.41 -18.85
C GLY A 151 21.28 2.20 -18.44
N TYR A 152 21.62 1.36 -19.41
CA TYR A 152 22.36 0.12 -19.22
C TYR A 152 23.62 0.02 -20.10
N ARG A 153 24.50 -0.89 -19.68
CA ARG A 153 25.63 -1.34 -20.47
C ARG A 153 25.64 -2.86 -20.59
N VAL A 154 26.11 -3.35 -21.72
CA VAL A 154 26.45 -4.77 -21.92
C VAL A 154 27.94 -4.88 -22.12
N ARG A 155 28.58 -5.80 -21.40
CA ARG A 155 30.01 -6.08 -21.51
C ARG A 155 30.27 -7.55 -21.78
N THR A 156 31.11 -7.78 -22.76
CA THR A 156 31.68 -9.09 -23.11
C THR A 156 33.21 -8.97 -23.11
N GLN A 157 33.93 -10.06 -23.39
CA GLN A 157 35.40 -10.00 -23.44
C GLN A 157 35.92 -9.01 -24.50
N ASP A 158 35.17 -8.81 -25.58
CA ASP A 158 35.64 -8.09 -26.77
C ASP A 158 34.93 -6.75 -27.02
N ALA A 159 33.79 -6.51 -26.36
CA ALA A 159 32.94 -5.36 -26.65
C ALA A 159 32.19 -4.84 -25.42
N GLU A 160 31.91 -3.54 -25.46
CA GLU A 160 31.00 -2.83 -24.57
C GLU A 160 29.99 -2.04 -25.41
N THR A 161 28.70 -2.16 -25.08
CA THR A 161 27.61 -1.40 -25.70
C THR A 161 26.78 -0.72 -24.62
N LEU A 162 26.10 0.37 -25.01
CA LEU A 162 25.21 1.16 -24.15
C LEU A 162 23.82 1.19 -24.77
N GLY A 163 22.81 1.33 -23.92
CA GLY A 163 21.42 1.58 -24.31
C GLY A 163 20.61 2.11 -23.14
N ASP A 164 19.36 2.48 -23.38
CA ASP A 164 18.56 3.20 -22.38
C ASP A 164 17.85 2.23 -21.42
N ARG A 165 16.97 1.35 -21.93
CA ARG A 165 16.14 0.45 -21.10
C ARG A 165 16.27 -1.00 -21.56
N ALA A 166 16.94 -1.82 -20.76
CA ALA A 166 17.12 -3.24 -21.05
C ALA A 166 15.92 -4.08 -20.55
N SER A 167 15.48 -5.01 -21.39
CA SER A 167 14.55 -6.09 -21.05
C SER A 167 15.24 -7.43 -21.34
N PRO A 168 16.27 -7.79 -20.56
CA PRO A 168 17.21 -8.80 -21.00
C PRO A 168 16.73 -10.23 -20.73
N VAL A 169 17.10 -11.12 -21.65
CA VAL A 169 17.04 -12.57 -21.44
C VAL A 169 18.44 -13.11 -21.66
N VAL A 170 18.97 -13.89 -20.72
CA VAL A 170 20.30 -14.50 -20.82
C VAL A 170 20.16 -16.02 -20.78
N CYS A 171 20.86 -16.70 -21.68
CA CYS A 171 20.86 -18.14 -21.75
C CYS A 171 22.29 -18.67 -21.88
N VAL A 172 22.62 -19.68 -21.07
CA VAL A 172 23.87 -20.43 -21.15
C VAL A 172 23.55 -21.81 -21.71
N ALA A 173 24.14 -22.15 -22.86
CA ALA A 173 23.93 -23.43 -23.55
C ALA A 173 25.24 -24.24 -23.64
N TRP A 174 25.14 -25.56 -23.48
CA TRP A 174 26.25 -26.52 -23.55
C TRP A 174 25.73 -27.90 -23.94
N GLU A 175 26.47 -28.66 -24.75
CA GLU A 175 26.21 -30.10 -25.03
C GLU A 175 24.73 -30.51 -25.28
N GLY A 176 23.94 -29.64 -25.94
CA GLY A 176 22.53 -29.91 -26.23
C GLY A 176 21.55 -29.61 -25.08
N ALA A 177 21.99 -28.94 -24.01
CA ALA A 177 21.19 -28.43 -22.90
C ALA A 177 21.37 -26.91 -22.73
N TYR A 178 20.46 -26.27 -22.00
CA TYR A 178 20.58 -24.86 -21.65
C TYR A 178 19.90 -24.50 -20.33
N VAL A 179 20.32 -23.36 -19.78
CA VAL A 179 19.64 -22.64 -18.70
C VAL A 179 19.41 -21.19 -19.14
N GLY A 180 18.14 -20.81 -19.25
CA GLY A 180 17.69 -19.45 -19.51
C GLY A 180 17.31 -18.72 -18.24
N CYS A 181 17.44 -17.40 -18.24
CA CYS A 181 17.06 -16.52 -17.14
C CYS A 181 16.51 -15.18 -17.64
N ALA A 182 15.45 -14.73 -17.01
CA ALA A 182 14.93 -13.35 -17.09
C ALA A 182 14.57 -12.85 -15.69
N LEU A 183 14.83 -11.57 -15.42
CA LEU A 183 14.44 -10.89 -14.18
C LEU A 183 13.28 -9.96 -14.52
N GLU A 184 12.14 -10.12 -13.85
CA GLU A 184 11.01 -9.19 -14.01
C GLU A 184 11.43 -7.78 -13.59
N GLU A 185 10.92 -6.77 -14.29
CA GLU A 185 11.15 -5.36 -13.96
C GLU A 185 12.65 -5.03 -13.88
N PHE A 186 13.41 -5.51 -14.87
CA PHE A 186 14.86 -5.39 -14.86
C PHE A 186 15.31 -3.93 -14.82
N TRP A 187 14.85 -3.14 -15.80
CA TRP A 187 15.20 -1.72 -15.85
C TRP A 187 14.33 -0.90 -14.90
N GLN A 188 13.06 -1.26 -14.71
CA GLN A 188 12.14 -0.49 -13.86
C GLN A 188 12.59 -0.48 -12.39
N LYS A 189 13.17 -1.57 -11.89
CA LYS A 189 13.72 -1.68 -10.53
C LYS A 189 15.24 -1.65 -10.52
N PHE A 190 15.82 -0.75 -11.31
CA PHE A 190 17.25 -0.50 -11.29
C PHE A 190 17.74 -0.08 -9.89
N PRO A 191 19.06 -0.17 -9.64
CA PRO A 191 20.06 -0.84 -10.46
C PRO A 191 19.86 -2.37 -10.41
N SER A 192 20.14 -3.06 -11.51
CA SER A 192 20.00 -4.52 -11.63
C SER A 192 21.02 -5.09 -12.62
N ALA A 193 21.40 -6.35 -12.48
CA ALA A 193 22.32 -6.99 -13.42
C ALA A 193 22.04 -8.47 -13.68
N LEU A 194 22.30 -8.92 -14.91
CA LEU A 194 22.45 -10.33 -15.28
C LEU A 194 23.90 -10.57 -15.70
N GLU A 195 24.55 -11.55 -15.08
CA GLU A 195 25.93 -11.92 -15.41
C GLU A 195 26.08 -13.41 -15.72
N VAL A 196 27.01 -13.71 -16.62
CA VAL A 196 27.56 -15.06 -16.76
C VAL A 196 29.04 -15.01 -16.38
N ARG A 197 29.47 -15.93 -15.52
CA ARG A 197 30.88 -16.11 -15.14
C ARG A 197 31.23 -17.59 -15.12
N GLY A 198 31.93 -18.08 -16.14
CA GLY A 198 32.22 -19.50 -16.28
C GLY A 198 30.92 -20.30 -16.34
N SER A 199 30.72 -21.15 -15.33
CA SER A 199 29.54 -22.02 -15.20
C SER A 199 28.50 -21.45 -14.23
N GLN A 200 28.48 -20.13 -14.03
CA GLN A 200 27.53 -19.48 -13.12
C GLN A 200 26.72 -18.44 -13.88
N LEU A 201 25.41 -18.53 -13.75
CA LEU A 201 24.48 -17.47 -14.09
C LEU A 201 24.12 -16.73 -12.80
N ILE A 202 24.32 -15.41 -12.78
CA ILE A 202 24.18 -14.58 -11.60
C ILE A 202 23.15 -13.49 -11.89
N VAL A 203 22.06 -13.51 -11.12
CA VAL A 203 21.05 -12.46 -11.12
C VAL A 203 21.33 -11.55 -9.94
N ARG A 204 21.71 -10.29 -10.20
CA ARG A 204 21.92 -9.29 -9.15
C ARG A 204 20.69 -8.44 -9.00
N PHE A 205 19.99 -8.63 -7.89
CA PHE A 205 18.92 -7.75 -7.45
C PHE A 205 19.47 -6.39 -7.05
N TRP A 206 20.59 -6.41 -6.33
CA TRP A 206 21.37 -5.25 -5.95
C TRP A 206 22.81 -5.47 -6.38
N PRO A 207 23.27 -4.80 -7.44
CA PRO A 207 24.58 -5.07 -8.02
C PRO A 207 25.69 -4.34 -7.27
N ARG A 208 26.80 -5.05 -7.06
CA ARG A 208 28.07 -4.50 -6.53
C ARG A 208 28.72 -3.37 -7.33
N ARG A 209 28.22 -3.10 -8.53
CA ARG A 209 28.71 -2.05 -9.44
C ARG A 209 28.12 -0.68 -9.14
N PHE A 210 27.02 -0.65 -8.39
CA PHE A 210 26.41 0.58 -7.91
C PHE A 210 27.42 1.41 -7.12
N ASP A 211 27.44 2.73 -7.35
CA ASP A 211 28.43 3.65 -6.74
C ASP A 211 28.08 4.06 -5.30
N ASP A 212 27.44 3.16 -4.58
CA ASP A 212 27.15 3.25 -3.16
C ASP A 212 26.79 1.85 -2.62
N LEU A 213 26.38 1.79 -1.35
CA LEU A 213 25.72 0.66 -0.74
C LEU A 213 24.20 0.80 -0.88
N HIS A 214 23.55 -0.33 -1.14
CA HIS A 214 22.10 -0.47 -1.10
C HIS A 214 21.65 -0.45 0.35
N GLU A 215 20.81 0.52 0.69
CA GLU A 215 20.25 0.67 2.03
C GLU A 215 18.83 0.11 2.07
N LEU A 216 18.66 -0.98 2.83
CA LEU A 216 17.35 -1.51 3.19
C LEU A 216 16.98 -0.97 4.57
N GLN A 217 16.08 0.02 4.63
CA GLN A 217 15.64 0.65 5.87
C GLN A 217 14.94 -0.37 6.78
N ALA A 218 14.88 -0.05 8.08
CA ALA A 218 14.16 -0.86 9.03
C ALA A 218 12.66 -0.98 8.65
N GLY A 219 12.13 -2.20 8.65
CA GLY A 219 10.77 -2.51 8.25
C GLY A 219 10.54 -2.51 6.72
N GLU A 220 11.56 -2.25 5.89
CA GLU A 220 11.44 -2.45 4.43
C GLU A 220 11.61 -3.91 4.03
N HIS A 221 10.87 -4.28 3.01
CA HIS A 221 11.08 -5.47 2.22
C HIS A 221 11.47 -5.10 0.78
N ASN A 222 12.05 -6.05 0.05
CA ASN A 222 12.22 -5.92 -1.40
C ASN A 222 12.01 -7.28 -2.06
N THR A 223 11.01 -7.36 -2.95
CA THR A 223 10.69 -8.58 -3.68
C THR A 223 11.15 -8.51 -5.14
N ARG A 224 11.83 -9.57 -5.58
CA ARG A 224 12.25 -9.77 -6.98
C ARG A 224 11.79 -11.14 -7.47
N VAL A 225 11.44 -11.20 -8.76
CA VAL A 225 10.94 -12.41 -9.42
C VAL A 225 11.87 -12.77 -10.58
N VAL A 226 12.44 -13.96 -10.50
CA VAL A 226 13.32 -14.52 -11.52
C VAL A 226 12.62 -15.68 -12.20
N TRP A 227 12.61 -15.67 -13.53
CA TRP A 227 12.20 -16.82 -14.31
C TRP A 227 13.44 -17.57 -14.78
N LEU A 228 13.48 -18.86 -14.49
CA LEU A 228 14.49 -19.78 -14.98
C LEU A 228 13.83 -20.79 -15.92
N GLU A 229 14.54 -21.17 -16.98
CA GLU A 229 14.10 -22.26 -17.85
C GLU A 229 15.24 -23.26 -18.07
N PHE A 230 14.96 -24.53 -17.83
CA PHE A 230 15.87 -25.64 -18.03
C PHE A 230 15.40 -26.49 -19.21
N GLY A 231 16.23 -26.66 -20.25
CA GLY A 231 15.77 -27.39 -21.44
C GLY A 231 16.89 -28.00 -22.27
N ARG A 232 16.48 -28.57 -23.42
CA ARG A 232 17.39 -29.05 -24.47
C ARG A 232 17.56 -27.98 -25.54
N ALA A 233 18.78 -27.83 -26.05
CA ALA A 233 19.18 -26.76 -26.96
C ALA A 233 18.82 -27.03 -28.44
N ASP A 234 17.74 -27.78 -28.70
CA ASP A 234 17.22 -28.04 -30.04
C ASP A 234 16.35 -26.88 -30.58
N VAL A 235 16.07 -25.88 -29.75
CA VAL A 235 15.26 -24.67 -30.05
C VAL A 235 16.03 -23.43 -29.61
N ALA A 236 15.82 -22.27 -30.27
CA ALA A 236 16.34 -20.96 -29.89
C ALA A 236 15.91 -20.57 -28.46
N PRO A 237 16.75 -20.79 -27.43
CA PRO A 237 16.29 -20.84 -26.04
C PRO A 237 16.02 -19.44 -25.46
N TYR A 238 16.65 -18.41 -26.03
CA TYR A 238 16.48 -17.00 -25.61
C TYR A 238 15.09 -16.43 -25.91
N GLN A 239 14.35 -16.97 -26.89
CA GLN A 239 12.99 -16.50 -27.21
C GLN A 239 11.94 -16.98 -26.19
N ARG A 240 12.23 -18.06 -25.46
CA ARG A 240 11.25 -18.75 -24.61
C ARG A 240 10.94 -18.03 -23.31
N LEU A 241 11.77 -17.06 -22.90
CA LEU A 241 11.55 -16.20 -21.74
C LEU A 241 11.28 -14.73 -22.11
N ALA A 242 11.26 -14.36 -23.40
CA ALA A 242 11.05 -12.98 -23.82
C ALA A 242 9.68 -12.43 -23.35
N TRP A 243 8.67 -13.30 -23.25
CA TRP A 243 7.34 -12.94 -22.73
C TRP A 243 7.36 -12.45 -21.27
N VAL A 244 8.39 -12.73 -20.48
CA VAL A 244 8.51 -12.25 -19.08
C VAL A 244 8.46 -10.73 -19.01
N HIS A 245 8.99 -10.04 -20.02
CA HIS A 245 8.99 -8.58 -20.10
C HIS A 245 7.73 -8.00 -20.74
N ASN A 246 6.87 -8.85 -21.29
CA ASN A 246 5.55 -8.48 -21.81
C ASN A 246 4.56 -9.64 -21.59
N PRO A 247 4.19 -9.92 -20.32
CA PRO A 247 3.39 -11.09 -20.00
C PRO A 247 1.97 -10.95 -20.57
N PRO A 248 1.33 -12.04 -20.99
CA PRO A 248 -0.06 -12.00 -21.43
C PRO A 248 -0.95 -11.51 -20.28
N ALA A 249 -1.86 -10.57 -20.57
CA ALA A 249 -2.85 -10.11 -19.61
C ALA A 249 -4.14 -10.95 -19.76
N VAL A 250 -4.70 -11.37 -18.63
CA VAL A 250 -5.98 -12.08 -18.58
C VAL A 250 -6.92 -11.26 -17.71
N SER A 251 -8.03 -10.82 -18.29
CA SER A 251 -9.12 -10.15 -17.58
C SER A 251 -10.33 -11.06 -17.45
N VAL A 252 -11.17 -10.77 -16.46
CA VAL A 252 -12.49 -11.37 -16.32
C VAL A 252 -13.48 -10.54 -17.14
N ASP A 253 -14.46 -11.19 -17.77
CA ASP A 253 -15.54 -10.48 -18.47
C ASP A 253 -16.24 -9.50 -17.51
N PRO A 254 -16.27 -8.18 -17.80
CA PRO A 254 -16.92 -7.19 -16.94
C PRO A 254 -18.37 -7.52 -16.59
N ALA A 255 -19.11 -8.17 -17.51
CA ALA A 255 -20.48 -8.60 -17.26
C ALA A 255 -20.59 -9.66 -16.17
N TRP A 256 -19.61 -10.56 -16.10
CA TRP A 256 -19.55 -11.56 -15.06
C TRP A 256 -19.20 -10.93 -13.70
N VAL A 257 -18.27 -9.98 -13.69
CA VAL A 257 -17.88 -9.27 -12.45
C VAL A 257 -19.09 -8.53 -11.87
N ALA A 258 -19.81 -7.75 -12.67
CA ALA A 258 -21.00 -7.04 -12.23
C ALA A 258 -22.10 -8.01 -11.73
N ALA A 259 -22.38 -9.09 -12.47
CA ALA A 259 -23.39 -10.08 -12.08
C ALA A 259 -23.04 -10.84 -10.79
N SER A 260 -21.76 -10.95 -10.44
CA SER A 260 -21.33 -11.65 -9.23
C SER A 260 -21.71 -10.94 -7.92
N GLY A 261 -21.88 -9.61 -7.96
CA GLY A 261 -22.08 -8.79 -6.77
C GLY A 261 -20.88 -8.78 -5.81
N ALA A 262 -19.71 -9.30 -6.21
CA ALA A 262 -18.53 -9.41 -5.35
C ALA A 262 -17.90 -8.06 -4.99
N ILE A 263 -18.14 -7.03 -5.81
CA ILE A 263 -17.73 -5.65 -5.58
C ILE A 263 -18.99 -4.81 -5.35
N PRO A 264 -19.18 -4.25 -4.15
CA PRO A 264 -20.33 -3.38 -3.87
C PRO A 264 -20.37 -2.19 -4.83
N PHE A 265 -21.57 -1.88 -5.32
CA PHE A 265 -21.81 -0.72 -6.21
C PHE A 265 -21.04 -0.75 -7.54
N LEU A 266 -20.60 -1.93 -8.01
CA LEU A 266 -20.03 -2.03 -9.35
C LEU A 266 -21.14 -1.83 -10.40
N PRO A 267 -21.00 -0.88 -11.33
CA PRO A 267 -22.04 -0.62 -12.32
C PRO A 267 -22.20 -1.77 -13.32
N SER A 268 -23.39 -1.89 -13.91
CA SER A 268 -23.65 -2.80 -15.01
C SER A 268 -22.78 -2.46 -16.23
N PRO A 269 -22.37 -3.45 -17.04
CA PRO A 269 -21.67 -3.19 -18.30
C PRO A 269 -22.49 -2.26 -19.19
N GLY A 270 -21.84 -1.24 -19.75
CA GLY A 270 -22.48 -0.26 -20.62
C GLY A 270 -23.30 0.81 -19.87
N ALA A 271 -23.23 0.88 -18.54
CA ALA A 271 -23.80 1.99 -17.79
C ALA A 271 -23.23 3.32 -18.31
N THR A 272 -24.11 4.32 -18.45
CA THR A 272 -23.74 5.64 -18.97
C THR A 272 -22.90 6.38 -17.94
N LEU A 273 -21.62 6.57 -18.25
CA LEU A 273 -20.75 7.40 -17.43
C LEU A 273 -21.13 8.87 -17.57
N ARG A 274 -21.00 9.64 -16.48
CA ARG A 274 -20.99 11.10 -16.56
C ARG A 274 -19.85 11.54 -17.51
N PRO A 275 -20.07 12.50 -18.43
CA PRO A 275 -19.04 12.92 -19.38
C PRO A 275 -17.72 13.35 -18.72
N ALA A 276 -17.78 14.16 -17.65
CA ALA A 276 -16.59 14.57 -16.89
C ALA A 276 -15.83 13.39 -16.27
N PHE A 277 -16.55 12.36 -15.80
CA PHE A 277 -15.92 11.16 -15.28
C PHE A 277 -15.19 10.38 -16.37
N ALA A 278 -15.85 10.17 -17.52
CA ALA A 278 -15.23 9.50 -18.67
C ALA A 278 -13.99 10.25 -19.18
N GLU A 279 -14.01 11.59 -19.16
CA GLU A 279 -12.86 12.43 -19.50
C GLU A 279 -11.69 12.22 -18.54
N MET A 280 -11.92 12.29 -17.23
CA MET A 280 -10.86 12.08 -16.23
C MET A 280 -10.31 10.65 -16.24
N LEU A 281 -11.14 9.62 -16.52
CA LEU A 281 -10.66 8.24 -16.69
C LEU A 281 -9.67 8.13 -17.85
N ARG A 282 -9.96 8.77 -18.98
CA ARG A 282 -9.05 8.81 -20.13
C ARG A 282 -7.77 9.55 -19.80
N GLU A 283 -7.86 10.75 -19.21
CA GLU A 283 -6.69 11.57 -18.86
C GLU A 283 -5.78 10.90 -17.80
N ALA A 284 -6.34 10.02 -16.96
CA ALA A 284 -5.55 9.28 -15.99
C ALA A 284 -4.53 8.32 -16.64
N VAL A 285 -4.82 7.80 -17.84
CA VAL A 285 -3.98 6.82 -18.55
C VAL A 285 -3.42 7.30 -19.89
N GLU A 286 -3.94 8.42 -20.43
CA GLU A 286 -3.51 9.00 -21.70
C GLU A 286 -3.03 10.46 -21.54
N GLY A 287 -2.04 10.85 -22.36
CA GLY A 287 -1.54 12.22 -22.43
C GLY A 287 -0.43 12.55 -21.41
N GLU A 288 -0.01 13.83 -21.43
CA GLU A 288 1.17 14.34 -20.72
C GLU A 288 0.99 14.46 -19.20
N GLN A 289 -0.24 14.31 -18.70
CA GLN A 289 -0.59 14.35 -17.29
C GLN A 289 -1.14 13.00 -16.78
N SER A 290 -1.01 11.93 -17.58
CA SER A 290 -1.36 10.58 -17.17
C SER A 290 -0.44 10.08 -16.05
N PHE A 291 -0.87 9.04 -15.32
CA PHE A 291 -0.03 8.40 -14.31
C PHE A 291 1.31 7.90 -14.88
N PHE A 292 1.34 7.50 -16.16
CA PHE A 292 2.58 7.10 -16.84
C PHE A 292 3.50 8.29 -17.09
N ALA A 293 2.98 9.42 -17.57
CA ALA A 293 3.78 10.62 -17.79
C ALA A 293 4.32 11.19 -16.47
N LYS A 294 3.51 11.17 -15.40
CA LYS A 294 3.95 11.58 -14.06
C LYS A 294 5.09 10.73 -13.52
N ARG A 295 5.05 9.41 -13.77
CA ARG A 295 6.13 8.50 -13.39
C ARG A 295 7.45 8.86 -14.06
N GLU A 296 7.42 9.20 -15.35
CA GLU A 296 8.61 9.67 -16.07
C GLU A 296 9.11 11.02 -15.53
N ALA A 297 8.19 11.95 -15.22
CA ALA A 297 8.52 13.33 -14.84
C ALA A 297 9.34 13.49 -13.56
N ILE A 298 9.26 12.54 -12.62
CA ILE A 298 10.10 12.54 -11.41
C ILE A 298 11.02 11.32 -11.32
N ASP A 299 11.06 10.50 -12.38
CA ASP A 299 11.74 9.22 -12.42
C ASP A 299 11.31 8.30 -11.25
N GLU A 300 10.00 8.06 -11.12
CA GLU A 300 9.37 7.17 -10.12
C GLU A 300 9.60 5.68 -10.49
N TYR A 301 10.88 5.38 -10.65
CA TYR A 301 11.47 4.08 -10.98
C TYR A 301 12.57 3.76 -9.95
N GLY A 302 13.19 2.60 -10.08
CA GLY A 302 14.19 2.10 -9.14
C GLY A 302 13.58 1.13 -8.13
N TRP A 303 14.43 0.29 -7.51
CA TRP A 303 13.96 -0.84 -6.69
C TRP A 303 13.10 -0.44 -5.49
N ARG A 304 13.25 0.80 -5.00
CA ARG A 304 12.48 1.35 -3.88
C ARG A 304 11.23 2.10 -4.33
N ASN A 305 11.28 2.81 -5.47
CA ASN A 305 10.21 3.76 -5.84
C ASN A 305 9.24 3.18 -6.87
N PHE A 306 9.69 2.21 -7.70
CA PHE A 306 8.86 1.71 -8.79
C PHE A 306 7.59 1.00 -8.29
N GLY A 307 6.47 1.63 -8.59
CA GLY A 307 5.12 1.14 -8.32
C GLY A 307 4.25 2.17 -7.62
N ASP A 308 4.84 3.07 -6.85
CA ASP A 308 4.11 4.20 -6.28
C ASP A 308 3.73 5.24 -7.34
N MET A 309 2.99 6.26 -6.89
CA MET A 309 2.58 7.40 -7.69
C MET A 309 3.13 8.70 -7.10
N TRP A 310 3.42 9.64 -7.99
CA TRP A 310 3.79 10.99 -7.60
C TRP A 310 2.60 11.72 -6.99
N ALA A 311 2.77 12.26 -5.78
CA ALA A 311 1.84 13.16 -5.11
C ALA A 311 2.00 14.61 -5.60
N ASP A 312 1.82 14.82 -6.90
CA ASP A 312 2.00 16.09 -7.64
C ASP A 312 1.22 17.30 -7.07
N HIS A 313 0.11 17.08 -6.40
CA HIS A 313 -0.62 18.14 -5.68
C HIS A 313 0.19 18.77 -4.53
N GLU A 314 1.25 18.13 -4.04
CA GLU A 314 2.12 18.70 -3.01
C GLU A 314 3.03 19.82 -3.57
N GLN A 315 3.07 20.05 -4.88
CA GLN A 315 3.81 21.18 -5.44
C GLN A 315 3.14 22.53 -5.18
N THR A 316 1.81 22.56 -5.05
CA THR A 316 1.00 23.79 -5.17
C THR A 316 1.37 24.89 -4.16
N TYR A 317 1.75 24.52 -2.94
CA TYR A 317 2.12 25.45 -1.87
C TYR A 317 3.52 25.22 -1.32
N SER A 318 4.37 24.51 -2.07
CA SER A 318 5.73 24.24 -1.66
C SER A 318 6.66 25.40 -2.02
N ASP A 319 7.63 25.65 -1.15
CA ASP A 319 8.76 26.55 -1.42
C ASP A 319 10.00 25.77 -1.91
N ASP A 320 9.89 24.45 -2.11
CA ASP A 320 10.99 23.58 -2.53
C ASP A 320 11.26 23.65 -4.05
N PRO A 321 12.45 23.23 -4.52
CA PRO A 321 12.77 23.21 -5.95
C PRO A 321 11.79 22.33 -6.74
N LEU A 322 11.31 22.86 -7.88
CA LEU A 322 10.46 22.11 -8.80
C LEU A 322 11.29 21.15 -9.69
N PRO A 323 10.76 19.98 -10.06
CA PRO A 323 9.56 19.38 -9.47
C PRO A 323 9.82 18.99 -7.99
N VAL A 324 8.84 19.27 -7.12
CA VAL A 324 8.82 18.71 -5.75
C VAL A 324 8.49 17.23 -5.86
N ILE A 325 9.37 16.41 -5.30
CA ILE A 325 9.27 14.96 -5.31
C ILE A 325 8.54 14.54 -4.04
N SER A 326 7.43 13.84 -4.21
CA SER A 326 6.54 13.42 -3.12
C SER A 326 5.85 12.11 -3.51
N HIS A 327 5.74 11.18 -2.58
CA HIS A 327 5.19 9.85 -2.83
C HIS A 327 3.78 9.75 -2.29
N TYR A 328 2.87 9.12 -3.03
CA TYR A 328 1.45 9.08 -2.73
C TYR A 328 1.06 8.00 -1.71
N ASN A 329 1.87 6.95 -1.55
CA ASN A 329 1.71 5.88 -0.56
C ASN A 329 0.26 5.34 -0.48
N ASN A 330 -0.33 5.03 -1.63
CA ASN A 330 -1.69 4.49 -1.77
C ASN A 330 -2.79 5.29 -1.04
N GLN A 331 -2.65 6.62 -0.93
CA GLN A 331 -3.69 7.46 -0.31
C GLN A 331 -5.06 7.24 -0.96
N TYR A 332 -6.12 7.23 -0.13
CA TYR A 332 -7.50 6.94 -0.56
C TYR A 332 -7.67 5.60 -1.29
N ASP A 333 -6.79 4.63 -0.99
CA ASP A 333 -6.77 3.30 -1.61
C ASP A 333 -6.80 3.37 -3.14
N LEU A 334 -5.90 4.17 -3.73
CA LEU A 334 -5.77 4.31 -5.18
C LEU A 334 -5.68 2.94 -5.88
N LEU A 335 -5.00 1.97 -5.28
CA LEU A 335 -4.92 0.61 -5.76
C LEU A 335 -6.30 0.00 -6.03
N TYR A 336 -7.25 0.15 -5.10
CA TYR A 336 -8.60 -0.35 -5.29
C TYR A 336 -9.29 0.32 -6.48
N GLY A 337 -9.15 1.64 -6.62
CA GLY A 337 -9.69 2.39 -7.76
C GLY A 337 -9.15 1.90 -9.11
N LEU A 338 -7.83 1.69 -9.21
CA LEU A 338 -7.17 1.17 -10.42
C LEU A 338 -7.66 -0.25 -10.76
N LEU A 339 -7.80 -1.14 -9.77
CA LEU A 339 -8.29 -2.50 -9.97
C LEU A 339 -9.77 -2.55 -10.38
N VAL A 340 -10.60 -1.64 -9.86
CA VAL A 340 -11.99 -1.51 -10.30
C VAL A 340 -12.04 -1.10 -11.78
N GLN A 341 -11.21 -0.13 -12.22
CA GLN A 341 -11.17 0.24 -13.63
C GLN A 341 -10.66 -0.88 -14.53
N TRP A 342 -9.68 -1.67 -14.09
CA TRP A 342 -9.26 -2.89 -14.80
C TRP A 342 -10.44 -3.85 -15.00
N LEU A 343 -11.24 -4.09 -13.96
CA LEU A 343 -12.37 -5.02 -14.03
C LEU A 343 -13.55 -4.49 -14.85
N LEU A 344 -13.75 -3.18 -14.92
CA LEU A 344 -14.81 -2.56 -15.71
C LEU A 344 -14.45 -2.43 -17.19
N SER A 345 -13.17 -2.22 -17.52
CA SER A 345 -12.74 -1.91 -18.89
C SER A 345 -11.99 -3.05 -19.59
N GLY A 346 -11.29 -3.90 -18.83
CA GLY A 346 -10.29 -4.81 -19.39
C GLY A 346 -9.08 -4.11 -20.03
N ASP A 347 -8.93 -2.79 -19.84
CA ASP A 347 -7.80 -2.02 -20.38
C ASP A 347 -6.54 -2.24 -19.55
N ARG A 348 -5.52 -2.79 -20.22
CA ARG A 348 -4.25 -3.23 -19.61
C ARG A 348 -3.48 -2.08 -18.96
N CYS A 349 -3.71 -0.83 -19.35
CA CYS A 349 -3.11 0.34 -18.71
C CYS A 349 -3.37 0.36 -17.20
N TRP A 350 -4.61 0.04 -16.77
CA TRP A 350 -4.95 0.00 -15.35
C TRP A 350 -4.21 -1.09 -14.59
N TRP A 351 -4.05 -2.27 -15.20
CA TRP A 351 -3.28 -3.37 -14.61
C TRP A 351 -1.77 -3.02 -14.50
N GLN A 352 -1.22 -2.34 -15.50
CA GLN A 352 0.17 -1.88 -15.50
C GLN A 352 0.47 -0.84 -14.42
N LEU A 353 -0.56 -0.15 -13.91
CA LEU A 353 -0.45 0.74 -12.76
C LEU A 353 -0.70 -0.03 -11.44
N ALA A 354 -1.74 -0.85 -11.39
CA ALA A 354 -2.18 -1.52 -10.17
C ALA A 354 -1.22 -2.61 -9.67
N ASP A 355 -0.68 -3.44 -10.56
CA ASP A 355 0.15 -4.59 -10.16
C ASP A 355 1.49 -4.16 -9.53
N PRO A 356 2.24 -3.20 -10.12
CA PRO A 356 3.40 -2.62 -9.44
C PRO A 356 3.04 -1.91 -8.13
N LEU A 357 1.94 -1.14 -8.08
CA LEU A 357 1.51 -0.44 -6.86
C LEU A 357 1.21 -1.41 -5.72
N ALA A 358 0.50 -2.51 -5.99
CA ALA A 358 0.22 -3.54 -4.98
C ALA A 358 1.51 -4.11 -4.37
N ARG A 359 2.51 -4.39 -5.23
CA ARG A 359 3.81 -4.92 -4.79
C ARG A 359 4.63 -3.89 -4.04
N HIS A 360 4.57 -2.62 -4.46
CA HIS A 360 5.19 -1.48 -3.77
C HIS A 360 4.61 -1.30 -2.36
N VAL A 361 3.28 -1.23 -2.22
CA VAL A 361 2.62 -1.10 -0.91
C VAL A 361 3.03 -2.25 0.02
N MET A 362 3.01 -3.49 -0.47
CA MET A 362 3.41 -4.66 0.32
C MET A 362 4.89 -4.65 0.74
N ASP A 363 5.79 -4.05 -0.04
CA ASP A 363 7.22 -4.09 0.23
C ASP A 363 7.72 -2.87 1.01
N ILE A 364 7.26 -1.68 0.63
CA ILE A 364 7.86 -0.40 0.98
C ILE A 364 6.96 0.38 1.94
N ASP A 365 5.69 0.62 1.60
CA ASP A 365 4.85 1.55 2.37
C ASP A 365 4.40 1.00 3.72
N ILE A 366 4.43 -0.31 3.92
CA ILE A 366 4.10 -0.96 5.20
C ILE A 366 5.35 -1.04 6.09
N TYR A 367 5.18 -0.77 7.39
CA TYR A 367 6.26 -0.91 8.37
C TYR A 367 6.36 -2.34 8.92
N HIS A 368 7.14 -3.20 8.27
CA HIS A 368 7.26 -4.62 8.61
C HIS A 368 8.16 -4.89 9.84
N THR A 369 7.69 -4.48 11.01
CA THR A 369 8.35 -4.80 12.28
C THR A 369 7.35 -5.08 13.40
N ASP A 370 7.75 -5.90 14.36
CA ASP A 370 7.08 -6.15 15.63
C ASP A 370 7.86 -5.55 16.82
N ARG A 371 8.90 -4.76 16.54
CA ARG A 371 9.91 -4.33 17.52
C ARG A 371 9.78 -2.88 17.97
N ASP A 372 8.78 -2.15 17.48
CA ASP A 372 8.48 -0.76 17.79
C ASP A 372 7.22 -0.63 18.67
N LYS A 373 6.66 0.57 18.80
CA LYS A 373 5.38 0.82 19.47
C LYS A 373 4.24 0.15 18.68
N PRO A 374 3.20 -0.37 19.36
CA PRO A 374 2.03 -0.97 18.67
C PRO A 374 1.36 -0.03 17.67
N ALA A 375 1.39 1.28 17.91
CA ALA A 375 0.86 2.29 17.00
C ALA A 375 1.65 2.42 15.68
N TYR A 376 2.81 1.77 15.53
CA TYR A 376 3.61 1.75 14.30
C TYR A 376 3.73 0.36 13.68
N ASN A 377 3.93 -0.67 14.51
CA ASN A 377 4.19 -2.04 14.06
C ASN A 377 3.14 -2.57 13.08
N GLY A 378 3.52 -2.78 11.82
CA GLY A 378 2.64 -3.30 10.77
C GLY A 378 1.70 -2.27 10.14
N GLY A 379 1.82 -0.99 10.48
CA GLY A 379 1.00 0.07 9.91
C GLY A 379 1.50 0.58 8.55
N LEU A 380 0.58 1.16 7.78
CA LEU A 380 0.86 1.83 6.50
C LEU A 380 1.32 3.27 6.73
N PHE A 381 2.44 3.66 6.11
CA PHE A 381 2.96 5.03 6.18
C PHE A 381 2.06 6.02 5.46
N TRP A 382 1.97 7.23 6.02
CA TRP A 382 1.40 8.37 5.32
C TRP A 382 2.24 8.75 4.08
N HIS A 383 1.63 9.44 3.13
CA HIS A 383 2.33 10.03 1.99
C HIS A 383 3.39 11.05 2.46
N THR A 384 4.28 11.48 1.56
CA THR A 384 5.28 12.53 1.88
C THR A 384 4.61 13.75 2.50
N ALA A 385 5.24 14.35 3.51
CA ALA A 385 4.71 15.50 4.23
C ALA A 385 4.19 16.60 3.29
N HIS A 386 3.09 17.22 3.71
CA HIS A 386 2.41 18.22 2.89
C HIS A 386 3.35 19.35 2.46
N TYR A 387 3.40 19.59 1.15
CA TYR A 387 4.17 20.66 0.52
C TYR A 387 5.68 20.61 0.76
N HIS A 388 6.23 19.41 0.95
CA HIS A 388 7.67 19.18 1.01
C HIS A 388 8.15 18.18 -0.02
N ASP A 389 9.37 18.41 -0.47
CA ASP A 389 10.18 17.40 -1.10
C ASP A 389 10.53 16.30 -0.10
N VAL A 390 10.49 15.07 -0.59
CA VAL A 390 10.76 13.87 0.19
C VAL A 390 12.19 13.83 0.72
N ASP A 391 13.15 14.38 -0.02
CA ASP A 391 14.58 14.32 0.29
C ASP A 391 14.98 12.90 0.78
N ARG A 392 15.59 12.76 1.95
CA ARG A 392 16.12 11.47 2.41
C ARG A 392 15.10 10.58 3.10
N CYS A 393 13.84 10.96 3.30
CA CYS A 393 12.88 10.08 3.97
C CYS A 393 12.23 9.05 3.04
N THR A 394 12.39 9.18 1.72
CA THR A 394 11.78 8.28 0.73
C THR A 394 10.27 8.08 1.03
N HIS A 395 9.74 6.86 0.97
CA HIS A 395 8.33 6.58 1.25
C HIS A 395 7.97 6.58 2.75
N ARG A 396 8.81 7.16 3.64
CA ARG A 396 8.61 7.17 5.10
C ARG A 396 8.12 8.52 5.66
N CYS A 397 7.37 9.27 4.85
CA CYS A 397 6.62 10.49 5.19
C CYS A 397 7.47 11.75 5.49
N MET A 398 8.39 11.73 6.47
CA MET A 398 9.04 12.96 6.97
C MET A 398 10.57 12.87 7.06
N SER A 399 11.26 13.91 6.57
CA SER A 399 12.72 14.09 6.64
C SER A 399 13.13 15.19 7.61
N THR A 400 14.27 15.02 8.25
CA THR A 400 14.92 16.04 9.08
C THR A 400 15.13 17.38 8.38
N THR A 401 15.21 17.42 7.04
CA THR A 401 15.35 18.67 6.27
C THR A 401 14.08 19.51 6.23
N MET A 402 12.95 18.96 6.66
CA MET A 402 11.69 19.69 6.84
C MET A 402 11.68 20.54 8.12
N ARG A 403 12.67 20.36 9.02
CA ARG A 403 12.81 21.18 10.23
C ARG A 403 13.10 22.63 9.87
N GLY A 404 12.34 23.55 10.45
CA GLY A 404 12.57 25.00 10.29
C GLY A 404 12.14 25.56 8.94
N LYS A 405 11.54 24.75 8.05
CA LYS A 405 10.82 25.25 6.88
C LYS A 405 9.57 26.02 7.30
N ARG A 406 9.01 26.80 6.36
CA ARG A 406 7.81 27.62 6.58
C ARG A 406 6.62 26.80 7.10
N GLN A 407 6.45 25.59 6.58
CA GLN A 407 5.44 24.63 7.02
C GLN A 407 6.14 23.42 7.67
N PRO A 408 6.63 23.50 8.91
CA PRO A 408 7.42 22.42 9.48
C PRO A 408 6.57 21.16 9.68
N ALA A 409 7.10 20.00 9.26
CA ALA A 409 6.50 18.70 9.51
C ALA A 409 7.33 17.92 10.55
N ALA A 410 6.67 17.37 11.56
CA ALA A 410 7.27 16.50 12.58
C ALA A 410 6.28 15.42 13.02
N GLY A 411 6.77 14.31 13.59
CA GLY A 411 5.90 13.26 14.14
C GLY A 411 5.20 12.37 13.11
N GLY A 412 5.79 12.19 11.92
CA GLY A 412 5.25 11.33 10.86
C GLY A 412 5.40 9.84 11.14
N GLY A 413 4.81 9.02 10.27
CA GLY A 413 4.86 7.56 10.35
C GLY A 413 3.51 6.92 9.99
N PRO A 414 3.32 5.63 10.33
CA PRO A 414 2.03 4.99 10.20
C PRO A 414 0.93 5.66 11.03
N ALA A 415 -0.27 5.78 10.46
CA ALA A 415 -1.42 6.40 11.13
C ALA A 415 -2.74 5.70 10.79
N ASN A 416 -3.65 5.59 11.76
CA ASN A 416 -4.98 5.00 11.57
C ASN A 416 -5.81 5.74 10.51
N GLU A 417 -5.57 7.04 10.36
CA GLU A 417 -6.16 7.89 9.32
C GLU A 417 -5.68 7.55 7.90
N HIS A 418 -4.74 6.62 7.75
CA HIS A 418 -4.17 6.16 6.49
C HIS A 418 -3.95 4.65 6.53
N ASN A 419 -5.05 3.90 6.63
CA ASN A 419 -5.04 2.44 6.67
C ASN A 419 -5.94 1.88 5.56
N TYR A 420 -5.34 1.51 4.43
CA TYR A 420 -6.04 1.11 3.21
C TYR A 420 -5.71 -0.34 2.86
N GLY A 421 -6.69 -1.24 3.02
CA GLY A 421 -6.51 -2.68 2.76
C GLY A 421 -7.35 -3.23 1.60
N SER A 422 -8.32 -2.49 1.09
CA SER A 422 -9.32 -3.05 0.17
C SER A 422 -8.74 -3.32 -1.20
N GLY A 423 -7.83 -2.47 -1.68
CA GLY A 423 -7.09 -2.70 -2.93
C GLY A 423 -6.27 -3.98 -2.88
N LEU A 424 -5.55 -4.22 -1.78
CA LEU A 424 -4.77 -5.44 -1.58
C LEU A 424 -5.65 -6.69 -1.43
N LEU A 425 -6.83 -6.56 -0.81
CA LEU A 425 -7.80 -7.66 -0.73
C LEU A 425 -8.33 -8.04 -2.12
N LEU A 426 -8.70 -7.05 -2.94
CA LEU A 426 -9.13 -7.28 -4.31
C LEU A 426 -7.99 -7.87 -5.15
N TYR A 427 -6.76 -7.36 -4.99
CA TYR A 427 -5.59 -7.91 -5.64
C TYR A 427 -5.35 -9.38 -5.27
N TYR A 428 -5.53 -9.76 -4.00
CA TYR A 428 -5.48 -11.15 -3.56
C TYR A 428 -6.52 -12.03 -4.28
N TYR A 429 -7.77 -11.57 -4.38
CA TYR A 429 -8.80 -12.33 -5.09
C TYR A 429 -8.51 -12.52 -6.58
N LEU A 430 -7.90 -11.53 -7.23
CA LEU A 430 -7.55 -11.60 -8.66
C LEU A 430 -6.32 -12.47 -8.94
N THR A 431 -5.35 -12.50 -8.02
CA THR A 431 -4.03 -13.09 -8.28
C THR A 431 -3.74 -14.36 -7.47
N GLY A 432 -4.47 -14.60 -6.39
CA GLY A 432 -4.12 -15.60 -5.38
C GLY A 432 -2.86 -15.24 -4.58
N CYS A 433 -2.39 -13.98 -4.62
CA CYS A 433 -1.18 -13.55 -3.92
C CYS A 433 -1.34 -13.63 -2.39
N ALA A 434 -0.80 -14.68 -1.77
CA ALA A 434 -0.87 -14.87 -0.32
C ALA A 434 -0.26 -13.71 0.48
N ARG A 435 0.76 -13.04 -0.06
CA ARG A 435 1.37 -11.86 0.58
C ARG A 435 0.41 -10.69 0.69
N ALA A 436 -0.44 -10.47 -0.32
CA ALA A 436 -1.44 -9.41 -0.28
C ALA A 436 -2.49 -9.72 0.80
N ARG A 437 -2.98 -10.96 0.86
CA ARG A 437 -3.86 -11.43 1.95
C ARG A 437 -3.22 -11.22 3.32
N ASP A 438 -1.97 -11.66 3.50
CA ASP A 438 -1.28 -11.59 4.79
C ASP A 438 -1.02 -10.14 5.21
N THR A 439 -0.79 -9.23 4.26
CA THR A 439 -0.66 -7.79 4.50
C THR A 439 -1.99 -7.18 4.96
N VAL A 440 -3.10 -7.52 4.31
CA VAL A 440 -4.46 -7.11 4.72
C VAL A 440 -4.78 -7.57 6.15
N VAL A 441 -4.47 -8.83 6.45
CA VAL A 441 -4.64 -9.38 7.81
C VAL A 441 -3.75 -8.64 8.81
N GLY A 442 -2.50 -8.33 8.44
CA GLY A 442 -1.58 -7.54 9.26
C GLY A 442 -2.10 -6.14 9.58
N LEU A 443 -2.71 -5.44 8.61
CA LEU A 443 -3.34 -4.14 8.82
C LEU A 443 -4.55 -4.21 9.77
N ALA A 444 -5.35 -5.28 9.70
CA ALA A 444 -6.45 -5.51 10.63
C ALA A 444 -5.95 -5.85 12.05
N ASP A 445 -4.92 -6.69 12.15
CA ASP A 445 -4.27 -7.01 13.42
C ASP A 445 -3.63 -5.76 14.05
N TRP A 446 -3.07 -4.87 13.23
CA TRP A 446 -2.53 -3.58 13.66
C TRP A 446 -3.61 -2.70 14.31
N VAL A 447 -4.82 -2.64 13.74
CA VAL A 447 -5.96 -1.91 14.34
C VAL A 447 -6.25 -2.38 15.77
N ILE A 448 -6.30 -3.70 15.97
CA ILE A 448 -6.50 -4.27 17.30
C ILE A 448 -5.31 -3.96 18.21
N ALA A 449 -4.09 -4.12 17.71
CA ALA A 449 -2.87 -3.95 18.48
C ALA A 449 -2.63 -2.50 18.94
N MET A 450 -2.91 -1.51 18.09
CA MET A 450 -2.73 -0.10 18.43
C MET A 450 -3.75 0.37 19.48
N ASP A 451 -4.96 -0.18 19.47
CA ASP A 451 -6.01 0.16 20.44
C ASP A 451 -5.89 -0.61 21.76
N ASP A 452 -5.16 -1.74 21.79
CA ASP A 452 -4.94 -2.55 22.99
C ASP A 452 -4.04 -1.83 24.01
N GLY A 453 -4.66 -1.20 25.00
CA GLY A 453 -3.98 -0.48 26.07
C GLY A 453 -2.97 -1.31 26.86
N ARG A 454 -3.09 -2.65 26.86
CA ARG A 454 -2.13 -3.56 27.54
C ARG A 454 -0.79 -3.62 26.83
N ARG A 455 -0.76 -3.30 25.53
CA ARG A 455 0.45 -3.27 24.70
C ARG A 455 1.13 -1.90 24.71
N HIS A 456 0.39 -0.85 25.09
CA HIS A 456 0.92 0.49 25.25
C HIS A 456 1.85 0.59 26.46
N VAL A 457 2.77 1.57 26.48
CA VAL A 457 3.72 1.77 27.59
C VAL A 457 3.01 2.04 28.93
N LEU A 458 1.83 2.65 28.88
CA LEU A 458 0.98 2.90 30.05
C LEU A 458 0.16 1.65 30.47
N GLY A 459 0.29 0.55 29.74
CA GLY A 459 -0.34 -0.74 30.02
C GLY A 459 -0.01 -1.33 31.39
N VAL A 460 1.12 -0.91 31.98
CA VAL A 460 1.50 -1.26 33.35
C VAL A 460 0.49 -0.76 34.39
N VAL A 461 -0.19 0.36 34.15
CA VAL A 461 -1.11 0.98 35.11
C VAL A 461 -2.57 0.94 34.68
N SER A 462 -2.87 0.88 33.38
CA SER A 462 -4.25 0.83 32.86
C SER A 462 -4.33 -0.07 31.64
N ASP A 463 -5.37 -0.88 31.52
CA ASP A 463 -5.68 -1.65 30.30
C ASP A 463 -6.83 -1.08 29.48
N GLN A 464 -7.26 0.16 29.79
CA GLN A 464 -8.23 0.89 28.96
C GLN A 464 -7.72 1.03 27.52
N PRO A 465 -8.61 0.96 26.51
CA PRO A 465 -8.22 1.16 25.12
C PRO A 465 -7.52 2.51 24.91
N THR A 466 -6.51 2.53 24.03
CA THR A 466 -5.71 3.74 23.78
C THR A 466 -6.51 4.82 23.06
N GLY A 467 -7.50 4.43 22.24
CA GLY A 467 -8.21 5.32 21.34
C GLY A 467 -7.49 5.55 20.01
N ASP A 468 -6.30 4.95 19.81
CA ASP A 468 -5.49 5.18 18.62
C ASP A 468 -6.15 4.63 17.34
N ALA A 469 -7.06 3.65 17.45
CA ALA A 469 -7.85 3.16 16.32
C ALA A 469 -9.05 4.02 15.95
N SER A 470 -9.51 4.93 16.82
CA SER A 470 -10.73 5.73 16.58
C SER A 470 -10.50 7.24 16.54
N ARG A 471 -9.34 7.73 16.99
CA ARG A 471 -9.03 9.16 16.97
C ARG A 471 -9.03 9.70 15.54
N THR A 472 -9.52 10.92 15.34
CA THR A 472 -9.43 11.65 14.07
C THR A 472 -9.03 13.10 14.33
N THR A 473 -7.99 13.57 13.66
CA THR A 473 -7.42 14.93 13.69
C THR A 473 -6.79 15.33 15.02
N VAL A 474 -7.51 15.15 16.14
CA VAL A 474 -7.05 15.46 17.49
C VAL A 474 -7.20 14.24 18.41
N PRO A 475 -6.30 14.03 19.38
CA PRO A 475 -6.31 12.84 20.23
C PRO A 475 -7.61 12.57 20.99
N GLN A 476 -8.41 13.60 21.28
CA GLN A 476 -9.62 13.52 22.07
C GLN A 476 -10.88 13.22 21.24
N TYR A 477 -10.83 13.46 19.92
CA TYR A 477 -12.01 13.29 19.09
C TYR A 477 -12.12 11.86 18.59
N HIS A 478 -13.09 11.14 19.14
CA HIS A 478 -13.44 9.77 18.76
C HIS A 478 -14.86 9.69 18.17
N GLY A 479 -15.27 10.71 17.40
CA GLY A 479 -16.54 10.70 16.65
C GLY A 479 -16.36 10.21 15.21
N PRO A 480 -17.37 10.41 14.33
CA PRO A 480 -17.28 10.05 12.92
C PRO A 480 -16.13 10.81 12.23
N GLY A 481 -15.23 10.07 11.60
CA GLY A 481 -14.04 10.60 10.92
C GLY A 481 -13.18 9.49 10.29
N ARG A 482 -12.22 9.86 9.42
CA ARG A 482 -11.43 8.88 8.66
C ARG A 482 -10.61 7.92 9.53
N GLY A 483 -10.17 8.32 10.73
CA GLY A 483 -9.38 7.46 11.60
C GLY A 483 -10.15 6.20 12.03
N ALA A 484 -11.40 6.38 12.47
CA ALA A 484 -12.29 5.28 12.77
C ALA A 484 -12.77 4.57 11.49
N GLY A 485 -13.09 5.33 10.43
CA GLY A 485 -13.61 4.78 9.17
C GLY A 485 -12.62 3.82 8.49
N ASN A 486 -11.35 4.21 8.38
CA ASN A 486 -10.31 3.37 7.82
C ASN A 486 -10.00 2.15 8.70
N SER A 487 -10.04 2.31 10.03
CA SER A 487 -9.88 1.18 10.95
C SER A 487 -11.01 0.16 10.82
N ILE A 488 -12.26 0.61 10.67
CA ILE A 488 -13.41 -0.27 10.40
C ILE A 488 -13.24 -0.98 9.06
N ASN A 489 -12.86 -0.26 8.00
CA ASN A 489 -12.61 -0.86 6.68
C ASN A 489 -11.52 -1.92 6.74
N ALA A 490 -10.37 -1.64 7.37
CA ALA A 490 -9.29 -2.61 7.52
C ALA A 490 -9.72 -3.88 8.29
N LEU A 491 -10.55 -3.73 9.34
CA LEU A 491 -11.12 -4.87 10.07
C LEU A 491 -12.08 -5.68 9.20
N LEU A 492 -12.94 -5.03 8.41
CA LEU A 492 -13.81 -5.70 7.44
C LEU A 492 -12.99 -6.46 6.38
N ASP A 493 -11.90 -5.86 5.90
CA ASP A 493 -11.00 -6.49 4.93
C ASP A 493 -10.29 -7.71 5.53
N GLY A 494 -9.79 -7.60 6.76
CA GLY A 494 -9.22 -8.74 7.50
C GLY A 494 -10.23 -9.86 7.77
N TRP A 495 -11.49 -9.50 8.04
CA TRP A 495 -12.58 -10.47 8.17
C TRP A 495 -12.87 -11.18 6.84
N MET A 496 -12.96 -10.46 5.73
CA MET A 496 -13.15 -11.05 4.40
C MET A 496 -11.97 -11.96 4.02
N ALA A 497 -10.75 -11.58 4.37
CA ALA A 497 -9.54 -12.35 4.06
C ALA A 497 -9.39 -13.65 4.87
N ARG A 498 -9.85 -13.68 6.13
CA ARG A 498 -9.56 -14.77 7.09
C ARG A 498 -10.78 -15.41 7.76
N GLY A 499 -11.94 -14.77 7.69
CA GLY A 499 -13.18 -15.21 8.35
C GLY A 499 -13.17 -15.13 9.88
N SER A 500 -12.23 -14.41 10.49
CA SER A 500 -12.09 -14.36 11.96
C SER A 500 -13.10 -13.41 12.60
N GLN A 501 -13.90 -13.93 13.55
CA GLN A 501 -14.94 -13.17 14.24
C GLN A 501 -14.40 -11.97 15.03
N GLN A 502 -13.15 -12.04 15.52
CA GLN A 502 -12.54 -10.95 16.30
C GLN A 502 -12.51 -9.61 15.56
N TYR A 503 -12.42 -9.65 14.22
CA TYR A 503 -12.37 -8.44 13.42
C TYR A 503 -13.74 -7.77 13.34
N LEU A 504 -14.81 -8.55 13.16
CA LEU A 504 -16.18 -8.05 13.24
C LEU A 504 -16.49 -7.51 14.63
N ASP A 505 -16.14 -8.25 15.69
CA ASP A 505 -16.37 -7.81 17.06
C ASP A 505 -15.69 -6.46 17.33
N LYS A 506 -14.45 -6.30 16.87
CA LYS A 506 -13.73 -5.03 16.99
C LYS A 506 -14.35 -3.93 16.15
N ALA A 507 -14.81 -4.22 14.94
CA ALA A 507 -15.47 -3.23 14.10
C ALA A 507 -16.76 -2.71 14.76
N VAL A 508 -17.57 -3.61 15.34
CA VAL A 508 -18.78 -3.24 16.10
C VAL A 508 -18.44 -2.42 17.34
N GLU A 509 -17.37 -2.77 18.07
CA GLU A 509 -16.87 -1.98 19.20
C GLU A 509 -16.52 -0.55 18.78
N LEU A 510 -15.77 -0.38 17.68
CA LEU A 510 -15.39 0.93 17.18
C LEU A 510 -16.61 1.72 16.69
N ILE A 511 -17.54 1.09 15.97
CA ILE A 511 -18.79 1.74 15.53
C ILE A 511 -19.56 2.29 16.74
N ARG A 512 -19.78 1.47 17.78
CA ARG A 512 -20.50 1.89 19.00
C ARG A 512 -19.77 2.97 19.78
N ARG A 513 -18.43 3.04 19.65
CA ARG A 513 -17.60 4.08 20.25
C ARG A 513 -17.78 5.42 19.54
N THR A 514 -17.93 5.41 18.21
CA THR A 514 -17.75 6.61 17.39
C THR A 514 -19.00 7.18 16.76
N ILE A 515 -20.14 6.49 16.81
CA ILE A 515 -21.41 7.02 16.32
C ILE A 515 -22.59 6.39 17.06
N HIS A 516 -23.70 7.11 17.19
CA HIS A 516 -24.91 6.66 17.84
C HIS A 516 -26.20 7.20 17.16
N PRO A 517 -27.32 6.44 17.14
CA PRO A 517 -28.60 6.88 16.56
C PRO A 517 -29.21 8.13 17.19
N ARG A 518 -28.78 8.47 18.41
CA ARG A 518 -29.24 9.62 19.20
C ARG A 518 -28.16 10.67 19.44
N ASP A 519 -27.13 10.68 18.61
CA ASP A 519 -26.11 11.74 18.67
C ASP A 519 -26.77 13.11 18.46
N ASN A 520 -26.27 14.10 19.20
CA ASN A 520 -26.50 15.49 18.83
C ASN A 520 -25.54 15.83 17.70
N VAL A 521 -25.97 15.61 16.45
CA VAL A 521 -25.12 15.76 15.25
C VAL A 521 -24.49 17.16 15.17
N GLU A 522 -25.23 18.22 15.52
CA GLU A 522 -24.72 19.59 15.55
C GLU A 522 -23.55 19.78 16.54
N ALA A 523 -23.54 19.06 17.66
CA ALA A 523 -22.47 19.14 18.65
C ALA A 523 -21.14 18.55 18.17
N HIS A 524 -21.12 17.83 17.04
CA HIS A 524 -19.89 17.32 16.43
C HIS A 524 -19.15 18.36 15.58
N ASP A 525 -19.70 19.55 15.39
CA ASP A 525 -19.10 20.66 14.63
C ASP A 525 -18.76 20.26 13.18
N LEU A 526 -19.67 19.52 12.52
CA LEU A 526 -19.43 18.99 11.17
C LEU A 526 -19.22 20.07 10.09
N ASP A 527 -19.71 21.30 10.33
CA ASP A 527 -19.48 22.47 9.49
C ASP A 527 -18.03 22.99 9.53
N ASN A 528 -17.20 22.45 10.43
CA ASN A 528 -15.77 22.72 10.48
C ASN A 528 -15.05 21.82 9.48
N ALA A 529 -15.00 22.30 8.22
CA ALA A 529 -14.40 21.57 7.11
C ALA A 529 -13.02 21.00 7.45
N GLU A 530 -12.09 21.82 7.98
CA GLU A 530 -10.73 21.38 8.29
C GLU A 530 -10.66 20.19 9.27
N LEU A 531 -11.43 20.26 10.35
CA LEU A 531 -11.36 19.24 11.40
C LEU A 531 -12.28 18.05 11.17
N ARG A 532 -13.35 18.22 10.36
CA ARG A 532 -14.46 17.27 10.32
C ARG A 532 -14.87 16.78 8.94
N TRP A 533 -14.32 17.29 7.83
CA TRP A 533 -14.69 16.86 6.46
C TRP A 533 -14.75 15.34 6.24
N SER A 534 -13.89 14.62 6.94
CA SER A 534 -13.71 13.17 6.79
C SER A 534 -14.80 12.32 7.45
N TYR A 535 -15.81 12.92 8.09
CA TYR A 535 -16.97 12.18 8.58
C TYR A 535 -17.70 11.45 7.44
N THR A 536 -17.65 11.97 6.21
CA THR A 536 -18.19 11.32 5.01
C THR A 536 -17.45 10.01 4.66
N VAL A 537 -16.13 9.92 4.92
CA VAL A 537 -15.36 8.67 4.79
C VAL A 537 -15.90 7.61 5.75
N TYR A 538 -16.19 8.03 6.98
CA TYR A 538 -16.76 7.15 8.00
C TYR A 538 -18.16 6.64 7.62
N LEU A 539 -19.03 7.50 7.09
CA LEU A 539 -20.36 7.09 6.65
C LEU A 539 -20.31 6.06 5.51
N GLN A 540 -19.36 6.16 4.57
CA GLN A 540 -19.15 5.12 3.56
C GLN A 540 -18.69 3.79 4.18
N ALA A 541 -17.86 3.82 5.22
CA ALA A 541 -17.45 2.61 5.95
C ALA A 541 -18.66 1.94 6.64
N LEU A 542 -19.63 2.71 7.15
CA LEU A 542 -20.87 2.15 7.69
C LEU A 542 -21.74 1.49 6.62
N VAL A 543 -21.87 2.12 5.45
CA VAL A 543 -22.60 1.51 4.32
C VAL A 543 -21.92 0.21 3.92
N ARG A 544 -20.59 0.19 3.82
CA ARG A 544 -19.83 -1.03 3.52
C ARG A 544 -20.07 -2.11 4.58
N PHE A 545 -20.08 -1.77 5.87
CA PHE A 545 -20.44 -2.70 6.94
C PHE A 545 -21.80 -3.33 6.67
N LEU A 546 -22.85 -2.50 6.46
CA LEU A 546 -24.21 -2.96 6.19
C LEU A 546 -24.30 -3.89 4.97
N GLU A 547 -23.62 -3.56 3.86
CA GLU A 547 -23.61 -4.40 2.66
C GLU A 547 -22.93 -5.75 2.91
N LEU A 548 -21.75 -5.75 3.52
CA LEU A 548 -20.96 -6.97 3.74
C LEU A 548 -21.58 -7.90 4.79
N THR A 549 -22.30 -7.35 5.76
CA THR A 549 -22.91 -8.13 6.83
C THR A 549 -24.38 -8.42 6.63
N ARG A 550 -25.03 -7.94 5.55
CA ARG A 550 -26.49 -8.03 5.33
C ARG A 550 -27.11 -9.41 5.57
N ALA A 551 -26.41 -10.49 5.22
CA ALA A 551 -26.89 -11.88 5.39
C ALA A 551 -26.73 -12.45 6.82
N ARG A 552 -26.13 -11.70 7.75
CA ARG A 552 -25.82 -12.10 9.13
C ARG A 552 -26.97 -11.78 10.06
N VAL A 553 -27.86 -12.74 10.28
CA VAL A 553 -29.04 -12.56 11.16
C VAL A 553 -28.61 -12.26 12.60
N GLU A 554 -27.47 -12.78 13.05
CA GLU A 554 -26.90 -12.51 14.37
C GLU A 554 -26.50 -11.04 14.61
N LEU A 555 -26.36 -10.26 13.53
CA LEU A 555 -26.03 -8.83 13.57
C LEU A 555 -27.25 -7.92 13.36
N SER A 556 -28.49 -8.45 13.32
CA SER A 556 -29.70 -7.67 13.04
C SER A 556 -29.84 -6.41 13.92
N ALA A 557 -29.64 -6.52 15.23
CA ALA A 557 -29.69 -5.37 16.14
C ALA A 557 -28.57 -4.34 15.87
N VAL A 558 -27.37 -4.83 15.51
CA VAL A 558 -26.25 -3.96 15.12
C VAL A 558 -26.53 -3.29 13.78
N HIS A 559 -27.14 -3.98 12.81
CA HIS A 559 -27.55 -3.37 11.55
C HIS A 559 -28.58 -2.27 11.77
N ALA A 560 -29.58 -2.49 12.63
CA ALA A 560 -30.55 -1.47 12.98
C ALA A 560 -29.86 -0.24 13.61
N TYR A 561 -28.93 -0.46 14.55
CA TYR A 561 -28.12 0.59 15.15
C TYR A 561 -27.32 1.38 14.11
N VAL A 562 -26.58 0.69 13.23
CA VAL A 562 -25.75 1.32 12.19
C VAL A 562 -26.60 2.08 11.19
N ARG A 563 -27.71 1.49 10.75
CA ARG A 563 -28.67 2.12 9.84
C ARG A 563 -29.25 3.40 10.42
N GLU A 564 -29.78 3.37 11.65
CA GLU A 564 -30.36 4.57 12.27
C GLU A 564 -29.30 5.66 12.52
N SER A 565 -28.07 5.27 12.88
CA SER A 565 -26.94 6.20 12.98
C SER A 565 -26.62 6.86 11.63
N LEU A 566 -26.53 6.08 10.55
CA LEU A 566 -26.31 6.59 9.20
C LEU A 566 -27.42 7.57 8.77
N LEU A 567 -28.69 7.22 9.01
CA LEU A 567 -29.82 8.05 8.65
C LEU A 567 -29.88 9.35 9.46
N ALA A 568 -29.51 9.33 10.75
CA ALA A 568 -29.44 10.55 11.57
C ALA A 568 -28.47 11.59 10.98
N TYR A 569 -27.29 11.15 10.54
CA TYR A 569 -26.31 12.03 9.90
C TYR A 569 -26.73 12.42 8.48
N ALA A 570 -27.32 11.52 7.69
CA ALA A 570 -27.83 11.83 6.36
C ALA A 570 -28.96 12.88 6.39
N ARG A 571 -29.84 12.85 7.40
CA ARG A 571 -30.85 13.91 7.65
C ARG A 571 -30.20 15.25 7.88
N TRP A 572 -29.20 15.30 8.77
CA TRP A 572 -28.46 16.52 9.04
C TRP A 572 -27.78 17.05 7.78
N MET A 573 -27.08 16.19 7.03
CA MET A 573 -26.43 16.55 5.76
C MET A 573 -27.44 17.13 4.77
N ALA A 574 -28.61 16.51 4.64
CA ALA A 574 -29.60 16.95 3.67
C ALA A 574 -30.21 18.32 4.01
N ASP A 575 -30.18 18.76 5.28
CA ASP A 575 -30.67 20.07 5.72
C ASP A 575 -29.56 21.13 5.82
N HIS A 576 -28.33 20.76 6.19
CA HIS A 576 -27.30 21.71 6.65
C HIS A 576 -26.02 21.69 5.83
N GLU A 577 -25.73 20.62 5.08
CA GLU A 577 -24.42 20.48 4.42
C GLU A 577 -24.17 21.58 3.39
N LYS A 578 -22.99 22.20 3.47
CA LYS A 578 -22.52 23.26 2.59
C LYS A 578 -21.38 22.76 1.71
N PHE A 579 -21.07 23.49 0.64
CA PHE A 579 -19.89 23.19 -0.18
C PHE A 579 -18.66 23.83 0.45
N TYR A 580 -17.55 23.10 0.50
CA TYR A 580 -16.32 23.57 1.14
C TYR A 580 -15.79 24.87 0.51
N LEU A 581 -15.88 24.97 -0.82
CA LEU A 581 -15.37 26.12 -1.59
C LEU A 581 -16.35 27.32 -1.63
N ASP A 582 -17.47 27.27 -0.90
CA ASP A 582 -18.31 28.47 -0.66
C ASP A 582 -17.68 29.43 0.36
N GLU A 583 -16.86 28.89 1.28
CA GLU A 583 -16.18 29.64 2.35
C GLU A 583 -14.67 29.33 2.32
N PRO A 584 -13.97 29.56 1.18
CA PRO A 584 -12.58 29.13 0.98
C PRO A 584 -11.59 29.75 1.97
N GLU A 585 -11.91 30.91 2.56
CA GLU A 585 -11.14 31.57 3.61
C GLU A 585 -11.09 30.79 4.93
N ARG A 586 -11.96 29.79 5.11
CA ARG A 586 -11.93 28.87 6.26
C ARG A 586 -11.02 27.66 6.05
N LEU A 587 -10.54 27.47 4.82
CA LEU A 587 -9.68 26.37 4.45
C LEU A 587 -8.21 26.81 4.53
N GLU A 588 -7.36 25.93 5.04
CA GLU A 588 -5.91 26.13 5.04
C GLU A 588 -5.40 26.14 3.59
N PHE A 589 -5.92 25.22 2.76
CA PHE A 589 -5.54 25.07 1.35
C PHE A 589 -6.77 24.83 0.45
N PRO A 590 -7.37 25.87 -0.15
CA PRO A 590 -8.56 25.74 -1.00
C PRO A 590 -8.21 25.22 -2.41
N THR A 591 -7.99 23.92 -2.53
CA THR A 591 -7.60 23.22 -3.78
C THR A 591 -8.72 22.40 -4.41
N GLU A 592 -8.46 21.85 -5.60
CA GLU A 592 -9.31 20.88 -6.29
C GLU A 592 -9.60 19.63 -5.47
N THR A 593 -8.75 19.32 -4.47
CA THR A 593 -9.02 18.21 -3.54
C THR A 593 -10.34 18.42 -2.84
N TRP A 594 -10.67 19.64 -2.39
CA TRP A 594 -11.95 19.91 -1.75
C TRP A 594 -13.13 19.70 -2.70
N ALA A 595 -13.00 20.13 -3.96
CA ALA A 595 -14.01 19.86 -4.98
C ALA A 595 -14.20 18.35 -5.24
N ALA A 596 -13.12 17.56 -5.24
CA ALA A 596 -13.20 16.11 -5.36
C ALA A 596 -13.80 15.45 -4.10
N GLN A 597 -13.56 15.97 -2.89
CA GLN A 597 -14.17 15.45 -1.66
C GLN A 597 -15.69 15.68 -1.62
N GLU A 598 -16.21 16.71 -2.30
CA GLU A 598 -17.67 16.94 -2.43
C GLU A 598 -18.38 15.76 -3.11
N LEU A 599 -17.71 15.05 -4.03
CA LEU A 599 -18.26 13.83 -4.64
C LEU A 599 -18.70 12.82 -3.57
N ARG A 600 -17.92 12.70 -2.49
CA ARG A 600 -18.24 11.79 -1.38
C ARG A 600 -19.51 12.21 -0.62
N LYS A 601 -19.77 13.50 -0.44
CA LYS A 601 -21.01 13.96 0.20
C LYS A 601 -22.23 13.54 -0.62
N GLY A 602 -22.15 13.73 -1.94
CA GLY A 602 -23.18 13.32 -2.88
C GLY A 602 -23.44 11.81 -2.85
N THR A 603 -22.39 11.00 -2.98
CA THR A 603 -22.52 9.53 -2.96
C THR A 603 -23.01 9.00 -1.60
N VAL A 604 -22.61 9.58 -0.47
CA VAL A 604 -23.11 9.21 0.86
C VAL A 604 -24.62 9.41 0.97
N LEU A 605 -25.17 10.53 0.47
CA LEU A 605 -26.62 10.75 0.47
C LEU A 605 -27.35 9.72 -0.40
N TRP A 606 -26.80 9.39 -1.57
CA TRP A 606 -27.34 8.34 -2.43
C TRP A 606 -27.30 6.95 -1.78
N MET A 607 -26.20 6.60 -1.10
CA MET A 607 -26.10 5.36 -0.33
C MET A 607 -27.10 5.33 0.83
N ALA A 608 -27.21 6.42 1.61
CA ALA A 608 -28.17 6.51 2.72
C ALA A 608 -29.62 6.37 2.24
N ALA A 609 -29.93 6.86 1.04
CA ALA A 609 -31.25 6.74 0.43
C ALA A 609 -31.71 5.27 0.24
N MET A 610 -30.77 4.33 0.08
CA MET A 610 -31.09 2.89 0.00
C MET A 610 -31.68 2.34 1.31
N TYR A 611 -31.34 2.95 2.43
CA TYR A 611 -31.76 2.53 3.77
C TYR A 611 -32.93 3.37 4.33
N ALA A 612 -33.29 4.44 3.63
CA ALA A 612 -34.27 5.43 4.07
C ALA A 612 -35.71 5.06 3.69
N ALA A 613 -36.67 5.60 4.45
CA ALA A 613 -38.09 5.57 4.09
C ALA A 613 -38.35 6.36 2.78
N PRO A 614 -39.46 6.12 2.05
CA PRO A 614 -39.66 6.69 0.71
C PRO A 614 -39.52 8.22 0.60
N GLU A 615 -40.03 8.98 1.57
CA GLU A 615 -39.94 10.45 1.58
C GLU A 615 -38.49 10.91 1.77
N GLU A 616 -37.81 10.37 2.77
CA GLU A 616 -36.40 10.65 3.07
C GLU A 616 -35.48 10.21 1.92
N ARG A 617 -35.76 9.05 1.30
CA ARG A 617 -35.05 8.55 0.12
C ARG A 617 -35.09 9.57 -1.02
N ARG A 618 -36.28 10.08 -1.34
CA ARG A 618 -36.44 11.09 -2.39
C ARG A 618 -35.66 12.35 -2.04
N ARG A 619 -35.77 12.81 -0.79
CA ARG A 619 -35.05 13.99 -0.30
C ARG A 619 -33.52 13.82 -0.40
N PHE A 620 -32.97 12.69 0.03
CA PHE A 620 -31.54 12.43 -0.04
C PHE A 620 -31.03 12.32 -1.48
N ARG A 621 -31.78 11.67 -2.38
CA ARG A 621 -31.40 11.59 -3.80
C ARG A 621 -31.37 12.95 -4.48
N ILE A 622 -32.38 13.81 -4.24
CA ILE A 622 -32.40 15.17 -4.79
C ILE A 622 -31.18 15.95 -4.31
N ARG A 623 -30.95 16.00 -2.99
CA ARG A 623 -29.82 16.74 -2.43
C ARG A 623 -28.47 16.15 -2.85
N GLY A 624 -28.35 14.82 -2.90
CA GLY A 624 -27.16 14.13 -3.37
C GLY A 624 -26.83 14.46 -4.83
N GLN A 625 -27.84 14.49 -5.70
CA GLN A 625 -27.68 14.88 -7.11
C GLN A 625 -27.21 16.33 -7.26
N GLU A 626 -27.81 17.27 -6.53
CA GLU A 626 -27.39 18.67 -6.52
C GLU A 626 -25.91 18.82 -6.13
N ILE A 627 -25.48 18.09 -5.10
CA ILE A 627 -24.08 18.08 -4.64
C ILE A 627 -23.16 17.51 -5.70
N LEU A 628 -23.50 16.36 -6.30
CA LEU A 628 -22.68 15.73 -7.35
C LEU A 628 -22.51 16.64 -8.56
N ASP A 629 -23.59 17.24 -9.06
CA ASP A 629 -23.54 18.12 -10.23
C ASP A 629 -22.64 19.32 -9.99
N ARG A 630 -22.75 19.94 -8.80
CA ARG A 630 -21.89 21.06 -8.44
C ARG A 630 -20.44 20.63 -8.18
N ALA A 631 -20.22 19.49 -7.54
CA ALA A 631 -18.89 18.94 -7.28
C ALA A 631 -18.11 18.71 -8.58
N TRP A 632 -18.73 18.07 -9.57
CA TRP A 632 -18.12 17.87 -10.89
C TRP A 632 -17.82 19.17 -11.62
N ASN A 633 -18.77 20.11 -11.65
CA ASN A 633 -18.55 21.42 -12.27
C ASN A 633 -17.40 22.18 -11.58
N SER A 634 -17.33 22.11 -10.25
CA SER A 634 -16.25 22.72 -9.48
C SER A 634 -14.91 22.04 -9.75
N LEU A 635 -14.85 20.71 -9.73
CA LEU A 635 -13.61 19.97 -9.94
C LEU A 635 -13.03 20.25 -11.34
N MET A 636 -13.85 20.16 -12.39
CA MET A 636 -13.42 20.40 -13.77
C MET A 636 -13.01 21.86 -14.05
N SER A 637 -13.31 22.78 -13.13
CA SER A 637 -12.89 24.19 -13.25
C SER A 637 -11.43 24.43 -12.87
N PHE A 638 -10.78 23.48 -12.18
CA PHE A 638 -9.37 23.56 -11.81
C PHE A 638 -8.47 22.98 -12.90
N ASP A 639 -7.40 23.67 -13.29
CA ASP A 639 -6.38 23.07 -14.18
C ASP A 639 -5.70 21.83 -13.57
N SER A 640 -5.66 21.79 -12.23
CA SER A 640 -5.10 20.73 -11.39
C SER A 640 -6.03 19.52 -11.16
N HIS A 641 -7.22 19.47 -11.78
CA HIS A 641 -8.14 18.32 -11.62
C HIS A 641 -7.50 16.96 -12.00
N ARG A 642 -6.44 17.00 -12.82
CA ARG A 642 -5.64 15.84 -13.23
C ARG A 642 -4.59 15.40 -12.21
N TYR A 643 -4.43 16.09 -11.08
CA TYR A 643 -3.50 15.66 -10.04
C TYR A 643 -3.86 14.28 -9.47
N THR A 644 -2.87 13.60 -8.90
CA THR A 644 -2.99 12.22 -8.42
C THR A 644 -4.06 12.11 -7.33
N ARG A 645 -4.15 13.10 -6.42
CA ARG A 645 -5.14 13.11 -5.35
C ARG A 645 -6.60 13.24 -5.82
N PRO A 646 -7.00 14.22 -6.65
CA PRO A 646 -8.36 14.25 -7.20
C PRO A 646 -8.67 13.02 -8.05
N LEU A 647 -7.72 12.50 -8.85
CA LEU A 647 -7.92 11.26 -9.60
C LEU A 647 -8.21 10.06 -8.68
N ALA A 648 -7.47 9.88 -7.59
CA ALA A 648 -7.72 8.79 -6.64
C ALA A 648 -9.13 8.86 -6.02
N LEU A 649 -9.60 10.07 -5.70
CA LEU A 649 -10.96 10.29 -5.21
C LEU A 649 -12.01 9.97 -6.30
N VAL A 650 -11.79 10.43 -7.52
CA VAL A 650 -12.69 10.15 -8.66
C VAL A 650 -12.76 8.67 -8.97
N LEU A 651 -11.64 7.95 -8.95
CA LEU A 651 -11.61 6.50 -9.16
C LEU A 651 -12.37 5.72 -8.07
N GLN A 652 -12.45 6.27 -6.86
CA GLN A 652 -13.22 5.70 -5.76
C GLN A 652 -14.71 6.05 -5.81
N GLN A 653 -15.06 7.26 -6.25
CA GLN A 653 -16.44 7.76 -6.18
C GLN A 653 -17.22 7.62 -7.50
N GLY A 654 -16.57 7.72 -8.66
CA GLY A 654 -17.24 7.81 -9.96
C GLY A 654 -17.97 6.53 -10.39
N TYR A 655 -17.40 5.35 -10.11
CA TYR A 655 -18.10 4.08 -10.42
C TYR A 655 -19.30 3.86 -9.49
N ILE A 656 -19.18 4.28 -8.23
CA ILE A 656 -20.25 4.24 -7.24
C ILE A 656 -21.40 5.15 -7.68
N GLU A 657 -21.09 6.40 -8.04
CA GLU A 657 -22.08 7.34 -8.61
C GLU A 657 -22.79 6.68 -9.80
N THR A 658 -22.02 6.16 -10.75
CA THR A 658 -22.57 5.51 -11.96
C THR A 658 -23.58 4.42 -11.62
N CYS A 659 -23.25 3.54 -10.67
CA CYS A 659 -24.14 2.47 -10.22
C CYS A 659 -25.39 3.03 -9.51
N LEU A 660 -25.20 3.95 -8.55
CA LEU A 660 -26.30 4.52 -7.75
C LEU A 660 -27.30 5.30 -8.60
N THR A 661 -26.85 5.97 -9.67
CA THR A 661 -27.71 6.78 -10.54
C THR A 661 -28.32 6.00 -11.72
N SER A 662 -27.66 4.95 -12.18
CA SER A 662 -28.06 4.22 -13.41
C SER A 662 -28.73 2.87 -13.13
N ASP A 663 -28.23 2.13 -12.15
CA ASP A 663 -28.57 0.71 -11.96
C ASP A 663 -29.56 0.47 -10.81
N ILE A 664 -29.66 1.40 -9.85
CA ILE A 664 -30.50 1.24 -8.66
C ILE A 664 -31.82 2.03 -8.84
N PRO A 665 -32.96 1.34 -9.10
CA PRO A 665 -34.24 2.01 -9.31
C PRO A 665 -34.65 2.90 -8.14
N GLU A 666 -35.48 3.91 -8.39
CA GLU A 666 -36.15 4.69 -7.33
C GLU A 666 -37.00 3.81 -6.41
N SER A 667 -37.52 2.71 -6.94
CA SER A 667 -38.35 1.73 -6.25
C SER A 667 -37.57 0.65 -5.50
N ALA A 668 -36.24 0.57 -5.64
CA ALA A 668 -35.43 -0.40 -4.92
C ALA A 668 -35.66 -0.22 -3.41
N THR A 669 -36.27 -1.24 -2.80
CA THR A 669 -36.80 -1.17 -1.44
C THR A 669 -35.66 -1.10 -0.42
N ALA A 670 -35.89 -0.36 0.67
CA ALA A 670 -35.20 -0.66 1.92
C ALA A 670 -35.47 -2.13 2.18
N ALA A 671 -34.41 -2.93 2.28
CA ALA A 671 -34.54 -4.31 2.71
C ALA A 671 -35.43 -4.33 3.96
N GLU A 672 -36.50 -5.13 3.96
CA GLU A 672 -37.39 -5.31 5.11
C GLU A 672 -36.54 -5.80 6.30
N HIS A 673 -36.04 -4.86 7.09
CA HIS A 673 -35.40 -5.13 8.36
C HIS A 673 -36.47 -4.84 9.40
N ALA A 674 -36.74 -5.84 10.24
CA ALA A 674 -37.76 -5.73 11.27
C ALA A 674 -37.58 -4.42 12.05
N ASP A 675 -38.70 -3.74 12.30
CA ASP A 675 -38.85 -2.64 13.26
C ASP A 675 -38.57 -3.15 14.69
N GLU A 676 -37.37 -3.66 14.93
CA GLU A 676 -36.88 -3.89 16.28
C GLU A 676 -36.30 -2.58 16.76
N THR A 677 -37.18 -1.69 17.22
CA THR A 677 -36.79 -0.51 18.00
C THR A 677 -36.34 -1.01 19.36
N GLU A 678 -35.11 -1.54 19.43
CA GLU A 678 -34.47 -1.82 20.71
C GLU A 678 -34.40 -0.51 21.50
N CYS A 679 -34.58 -0.58 22.82
CA CYS A 679 -34.39 0.59 23.68
C CYS A 679 -32.89 0.93 23.70
N VAL A 680 -32.42 1.68 22.69
CA VAL A 680 -31.02 2.08 22.58
C VAL A 680 -30.70 2.96 23.79
N ALA A 681 -29.60 2.68 24.49
CA ALA A 681 -29.15 3.48 25.61
C ALA A 681 -28.80 4.92 25.17
N ALA A 682 -28.50 5.80 26.12
CA ALA A 682 -27.91 7.10 25.77
C ALA A 682 -26.47 6.91 25.25
N PRO A 683 -25.99 7.77 24.34
CA PRO A 683 -24.60 7.75 23.90
C PRO A 683 -23.66 7.89 25.11
N GLN A 684 -22.56 7.13 25.11
CA GLN A 684 -21.54 7.18 26.15
C GLN A 684 -20.27 7.79 25.59
N GLU A 685 -19.70 8.76 26.31
CA GLU A 685 -18.42 9.35 25.94
C GLU A 685 -17.28 8.34 26.16
N PHE A 686 -16.46 8.15 25.13
CA PHE A 686 -15.28 7.30 25.23
C PHE A 686 -14.14 8.02 25.93
N VAL A 687 -13.56 7.38 26.96
CA VAL A 687 -12.41 7.89 27.70
C VAL A 687 -11.18 7.07 27.35
N ALA A 688 -10.28 7.66 26.57
CA ALA A 688 -9.01 7.03 26.17
C ALA A 688 -8.10 6.73 27.38
N GLN A 689 -7.18 5.76 27.23
CA GLN A 689 -6.25 5.35 28.29
C GLN A 689 -5.51 6.51 28.97
N LYS A 690 -5.00 7.46 28.17
CA LYS A 690 -4.27 8.63 28.70
C LYS A 690 -5.19 9.52 29.53
N GLU A 691 -6.37 9.84 29.00
CA GLU A 691 -7.35 10.68 29.68
C GLU A 691 -7.85 10.02 30.97
N HIS A 692 -8.11 8.72 30.94
CA HIS A 692 -8.47 7.94 32.12
C HIS A 692 -7.40 8.06 33.22
N LEU A 693 -6.12 7.95 32.86
CA LEU A 693 -5.02 8.10 33.82
C LEU A 693 -4.90 9.53 34.35
N HIS A 694 -5.12 10.55 33.52
CA HIS A 694 -5.21 11.94 33.97
C HIS A 694 -6.32 12.13 35.00
N GLN A 695 -7.51 11.54 34.78
CA GLN A 695 -8.63 11.58 35.72
C GLN A 695 -8.37 10.77 37.01
N MET A 696 -7.56 9.70 36.94
CA MET A 696 -7.14 8.95 38.13
C MET A 696 -6.15 9.75 39.00
N LEU A 697 -5.22 10.48 38.38
CA LEU A 697 -4.23 11.32 39.09
C LEU A 697 -4.88 12.40 39.96
N GLY A 698 -6.09 12.83 39.61
CA GLY A 698 -6.90 13.75 40.42
C GLY A 698 -7.49 13.15 41.71
N SER A 699 -7.33 11.85 41.98
CA SER A 699 -7.90 11.17 43.16
C SER A 699 -6.98 10.09 43.75
N PRO A 700 -6.46 10.26 44.98
CA PRO A 700 -5.61 9.26 45.65
C PRO A 700 -6.25 7.88 45.78
N ALA A 701 -7.58 7.82 45.96
CA ALA A 701 -8.33 6.57 46.06
C ALA A 701 -8.38 5.81 44.72
N ARG A 702 -8.50 6.54 43.59
CA ARG A 702 -8.43 5.93 42.25
C ARG A 702 -7.03 5.45 41.93
N LEU A 703 -5.99 6.18 42.37
CA LEU A 703 -4.60 5.78 42.21
C LEU A 703 -4.27 4.44 42.87
N ALA A 704 -4.83 4.18 44.06
CA ALA A 704 -4.68 2.89 44.73
C ALA A 704 -5.23 1.71 43.90
N GLY A 705 -6.24 1.97 43.07
CA GLY A 705 -6.81 1.01 42.12
C GLY A 705 -5.86 0.59 40.98
N ALA A 706 -4.79 1.34 40.72
CA ALA A 706 -3.78 0.99 39.70
C ALA A 706 -2.68 0.04 40.23
N ILE A 707 -2.53 -0.08 41.55
CA ILE A 707 -1.48 -0.89 42.20
C ILE A 707 -1.55 -2.37 41.76
N PRO A 708 -2.73 -3.04 41.71
CA PRO A 708 -2.82 -4.43 41.26
C PRO A 708 -2.38 -4.64 39.81
N CYS A 709 -2.49 -3.62 38.95
CA CYS A 709 -1.98 -3.65 37.59
C CYS A 709 -0.45 -3.54 37.58
N ALA A 710 0.10 -2.56 38.30
CA ALA A 710 1.54 -2.27 38.30
C ALA A 710 2.40 -3.40 38.88
N VAL A 711 1.87 -4.24 39.79
CA VAL A 711 2.62 -5.34 40.42
C VAL A 711 2.65 -6.63 39.60
N ARG A 712 1.93 -6.72 38.47
CA ARG A 712 1.90 -7.93 37.63
C ARG A 712 3.14 -7.97 36.70
N PRO A 713 4.06 -8.94 36.86
CA PRO A 713 5.30 -8.99 36.07
C PRO A 713 5.07 -9.10 34.55
N SER A 714 3.99 -9.76 34.13
CA SER A 714 3.62 -9.90 32.72
C SER A 714 3.35 -8.56 32.02
N ARG A 715 2.90 -7.53 32.74
CA ARG A 715 2.66 -6.19 32.16
C ARG A 715 3.96 -5.44 31.89
N TRP A 716 5.00 -5.68 32.68
CA TRP A 716 6.32 -5.10 32.47
C TRP A 716 7.07 -5.74 31.31
N ALA A 717 6.79 -7.00 30.97
CA ALA A 717 7.41 -7.68 29.84
C ALA A 717 7.18 -6.92 28.51
N ASN A 718 5.96 -6.44 28.27
CA ASN A 718 5.61 -5.68 27.06
C ASN A 718 6.37 -4.36 26.97
N VAL A 719 6.46 -3.63 28.09
CA VAL A 719 7.18 -2.35 28.16
C VAL A 719 8.67 -2.55 27.96
N LEU A 720 9.26 -3.54 28.64
CA LEU A 720 10.68 -3.84 28.55
C LEU A 720 11.06 -4.23 27.12
N GLN A 721 10.21 -4.97 26.40
CA GLN A 721 10.44 -5.34 24.99
C GLN A 721 10.56 -4.13 24.05
N GLN A 722 9.94 -3.00 24.41
CA GLN A 722 10.00 -1.75 23.65
C GLN A 722 11.23 -0.89 24.01
N THR A 723 12.03 -1.30 25.00
CA THR A 723 13.22 -0.54 25.43
C THR A 723 14.44 -0.80 24.54
N TRP A 724 15.32 0.20 24.47
CA TRP A 724 16.58 0.10 23.74
C TRP A 724 17.54 -0.96 24.29
N SER A 725 17.54 -1.19 25.61
CA SER A 725 18.40 -2.16 26.27
C SER A 725 18.13 -3.60 25.79
N ILE A 726 16.85 -3.97 25.59
CA ILE A 726 16.48 -5.28 25.07
C ILE A 726 16.89 -5.43 23.59
N GLU A 727 16.82 -4.34 22.81
CA GLU A 727 17.25 -4.37 21.41
C GLU A 727 18.76 -4.56 21.27
N LEU A 728 19.56 -3.90 22.10
CA LEU A 728 21.00 -4.14 22.15
C LEU A 728 21.34 -5.60 22.47
N LEU A 729 20.64 -6.17 23.45
CA LEU A 729 20.80 -7.57 23.81
C LEU A 729 20.44 -8.49 22.63
N ARG A 730 19.35 -8.22 21.92
CA ARG A 730 18.96 -8.95 20.70
C ARG A 730 20.01 -8.83 19.60
N ARG A 731 20.53 -7.62 19.35
CA ARG A 731 21.62 -7.40 18.37
C ARG A 731 22.86 -8.22 18.73
N TRP A 732 23.21 -8.28 20.02
CA TRP A 732 24.33 -9.08 20.48
C TRP A 732 24.08 -10.57 20.28
N ILE A 733 22.86 -11.06 20.59
CA ILE A 733 22.47 -12.46 20.36
C ILE A 733 22.45 -12.81 18.87
N ASP A 734 21.89 -11.95 18.02
CA ASP A 734 21.84 -12.15 16.57
C ASP A 734 23.24 -12.08 15.94
N ALA A 735 24.16 -11.30 16.49
CA ALA A 735 25.56 -11.27 16.06
C ALA A 735 26.34 -12.53 16.48
N LEU A 736 25.92 -13.22 17.55
CA LEU A 736 26.53 -14.47 18.02
C LEU A 736 25.99 -15.72 17.32
N ARG A 737 24.84 -15.63 16.66
CA ARG A 737 24.18 -16.74 15.92
C ARG A 737 24.53 -16.69 14.44
#